data_AF-A0A8K0QF65-F1
#
_entry.id   AF-A0A8K0QF65-F1
#
_cell.length_a   1.000
_cell.length_b   1.000
_cell.length_c   1.000
_cell.angle_alpha   90.00
_cell.angle_beta   90.00
_cell.angle_gamma   90.00
#
_symmetry.space_group_name_H-M   'P 1'
#
loop_
_entity.id
_entity.type
_entity.pdbx_description
1 polymer ?
#
loop_
_entity_poly.entity_id
_entity_poly.type
_entity_poly.pdbx_seq_one_letter_code
_entity_poly.pdbx_strand_id
1 'polypeptide(L)'
;MSDAEDRESGRESEESDEEEEVEDDITKRTRLATEQMKKTFNGEATDEDIDKFFHEHKQVLTQEASRDGTFLHRIAQLVYAKEIRASDVKPLVKRLMEDYPYLLRTKNDDGQNPLYRAIQLLKAPAWKLVDYMLSNCSDPQAISDAVEMPCGEDRSAKTCLALAFEKGMKDQVLQKLISHASDKALELRDGSGRTPFHCAVEYDQCSDKRVGVVRLLLEKDWDAVMRHKTSGTSKPLETFLDYKYKRREDHVEYSVYGEHERTAKVYQDKMEKLAREEREEAKARDTGQERGDSKAASLSIPSREKDARKGGLDKGPKSRTVEERDRRGKKPERDREGAKQELQNLDENERRRQELKEQEREAQERKAKEDKRNPKDLKERTKQLKDPKASPDGPILAVPRSQSDHAPNTPLKRVATQRFDIPTDDERKKRDKKVSSKRSTTKGPDSSDLARNSAKILNMLKLHYMRTRSVKMANSFLQGKNFQQDIQIFFDYRGLPSEIQDTAFNGTFGKDGDHGIRFDEVLMYVRFPNVTVIQKGRRAPKPRAPGRQDMEFFFNWLYAKGVRRILKVEVEDSDKIPHSDESIALSLEKIVVEHLDWQKTDLDPQVICQLGKKADHPSFYESDAKGDSIGPKNQLREVTLKWSGNNAVLRAWSESEGLPQLENLEAINLNIPPQSDLFDTSNWVATNLEEFRARLNRNANENRRANTTVDVIASAESGALNTSSEHRSSTRSSTPLPERSIEVRQRQGKKGAEVLVSAAGLPKAAGRFNPMTEHEWLNCMEKFAEHMNELWRKTTDASSSKLGQDQADGGQLLSIDNQTGNDLQNLQKPVVVALIDDGVDSCDPAFAGRVIEGVTFDYQDRGVGQYYISGRGHGTEMARMICKVCPMASIYSIRLKTHSSPDRGHSTIDAASAALAIEAALEKNATIISMSWTIPVPAEGSEEKKLLDSVLKRACERKVLMFCSSSDQISDPNHYPSAFNRDQFFVIGAAHDDGTAYGHAGKNNDFIFPGVNVNTSGGRSLPLYLADKTSSTKESTGSSIATALAAGLAAMITYCFKASALATVMARTQQGKDYMAGPELVKKGDVDRIAEHDVLKKAFSRIGKVGSGQFIPVWDRFGPASRYLEEANKSDEDKLECIMNLCSNLIER
;
A
#
# COMPACT_ATOMS: atom_id res chain seq x y z
N MET A 1 64.07 1.17 37.06
CA MET A 1 63.95 2.54 37.59
C MET A 1 62.53 2.65 38.13
N SER A 2 62.24 2.20 39.35
CA SER A 2 63.11 2.14 40.56
C SER A 2 63.46 3.57 41.01
N ASP A 3 63.24 4.00 42.26
CA ASP A 3 62.73 3.34 43.50
C ASP A 3 61.81 4.37 44.27
N ALA A 4 61.30 4.22 45.49
CA ALA A 4 61.52 3.26 46.58
C ALA A 4 60.33 3.25 47.59
N GLU A 5 60.28 2.24 48.46
CA GLU A 5 60.09 2.28 49.94
C GLU A 5 59.06 3.21 50.64
N ASP A 6 58.48 2.87 51.80
CA ASP A 6 58.14 1.58 52.43
C ASP A 6 57.27 1.81 53.70
N ARG A 7 56.81 0.72 54.34
CA ARG A 7 56.10 0.59 55.65
C ARG A 7 54.57 0.78 55.59
N GLU A 8 53.70 -0.21 55.82
CA GLU A 8 53.67 -1.43 56.67
C GLU A 8 52.98 -1.24 58.04
N SER A 9 52.24 -2.27 58.45
CA SER A 9 51.35 -2.42 59.62
C SER A 9 50.02 -1.64 59.57
N GLY A 10 48.87 -2.25 59.93
CA GLY A 10 48.63 -3.69 60.08
C GLY A 10 47.40 -4.06 60.92
N ARG A 11 46.54 -4.93 60.35
CA ARG A 11 45.44 -5.70 60.99
C ARG A 11 44.26 -4.91 61.60
N GLU A 12 43.13 -5.02 60.91
CA GLU A 12 41.93 -5.71 61.43
C GLU A 12 41.60 -5.53 62.92
N SER A 13 40.62 -4.67 63.18
CA SER A 13 39.61 -4.88 64.22
C SER A 13 38.23 -4.79 63.59
N GLU A 14 37.35 -5.75 63.84
CA GLU A 14 35.92 -5.65 63.53
C GLU A 14 35.30 -4.69 64.56
N GLU A 15 35.13 -3.41 64.20
CA GLU A 15 34.22 -2.52 64.92
C GLU A 15 32.89 -2.45 64.16
N SER A 16 31.81 -2.73 64.89
CA SER A 16 30.45 -2.69 64.38
C SER A 16 29.94 -1.26 64.41
N ASP A 17 30.40 -0.44 63.47
CA ASP A 17 29.79 0.86 63.22
C ASP A 17 28.36 0.65 62.71
N GLU A 18 27.40 0.85 63.61
CA GLU A 18 26.02 1.13 63.23
C GLU A 18 26.03 2.49 62.51
N GLU A 19 26.19 2.47 61.17
CA GLU A 19 25.96 3.64 60.32
C GLU A 19 24.49 4.06 60.45
N GLU A 20 24.20 4.90 61.46
CA GLU A 20 23.01 5.74 61.46
C GLU A 20 23.08 6.63 60.21
N GLU A 21 22.45 6.18 59.12
CA GLU A 21 22.25 7.01 57.93
C GLU A 21 21.67 8.36 58.39
N VAL A 22 22.46 9.42 58.25
CA VAL A 22 22.07 10.77 58.67
C VAL A 22 20.93 11.23 57.75
N GLU A 23 19.69 10.90 58.15
CA GLU A 23 18.45 11.15 57.38
C GLU A 23 18.36 12.66 57.10
N ASP A 24 18.74 13.03 55.88
CA ASP A 24 18.92 14.42 55.45
C ASP A 24 17.73 15.28 55.88
N ASP A 25 18.00 16.49 56.36
CA ASP A 25 17.03 17.43 56.89
C ASP A 25 15.91 17.74 55.86
N ILE A 26 16.25 17.67 54.57
CA ILE A 26 15.32 17.69 53.43
C ILE A 26 14.42 16.43 53.38
N THR A 27 14.98 15.24 53.54
CA THR A 27 14.24 13.96 53.58
C THR A 27 13.25 13.94 54.74
N LYS A 28 13.71 14.40 55.92
CA LYS A 28 12.90 14.51 57.14
C LYS A 28 11.73 15.48 56.98
N ARG A 29 11.96 16.66 56.37
CA ARG A 29 10.88 17.59 55.99
C ARG A 29 9.93 16.98 54.96
N THR A 30 10.44 16.31 53.93
CA THR A 30 9.64 15.67 52.87
C THR A 30 8.73 14.56 53.41
N ARG A 31 9.22 13.80 54.39
CA ARG A 31 8.45 12.81 55.14
C ARG A 31 7.34 13.46 55.98
N LEU A 32 7.64 14.53 56.71
CA LEU A 32 6.67 15.26 57.53
C LEU A 32 5.58 15.92 56.66
N ALA A 33 5.95 16.56 55.54
CA ALA A 33 5.03 17.07 54.53
C ALA A 33 4.15 15.96 53.94
N THR A 34 4.72 14.78 53.67
CA THR A 34 3.96 13.60 53.20
C THR A 34 2.94 13.11 54.24
N GLU A 35 3.32 13.02 55.50
CA GLU A 35 2.42 12.58 56.58
C GLU A 35 1.32 13.60 56.89
N GLN A 36 1.60 14.91 56.77
CA GLN A 36 0.60 15.95 56.91
C GLN A 36 -0.34 16.00 55.70
N MET A 37 0.18 15.86 54.47
CA MET A 37 -0.64 15.75 53.26
C MET A 37 -1.65 14.60 53.36
N LYS A 38 -1.24 13.44 53.89
CA LYS A 38 -2.13 12.28 54.14
C LYS A 38 -3.21 12.53 55.21
N LYS A 39 -3.05 13.53 56.07
CA LYS A 39 -4.04 13.92 57.09
C LYS A 39 -5.01 14.97 56.52
N THR A 40 -4.48 16.00 55.87
CA THR A 40 -5.27 17.12 55.32
C THR A 40 -6.04 16.74 54.04
N PHE A 41 -5.41 16.03 53.10
CA PHE A 41 -5.97 15.73 51.77
C PHE A 41 -6.52 14.29 51.63
N ASN A 42 -7.05 13.72 52.72
CA ASN A 42 -7.76 12.44 52.73
C ASN A 42 -9.26 12.66 53.02
N GLY A 43 -9.82 13.67 52.35
CA GLY A 43 -11.15 14.24 52.58
C GLY A 43 -11.38 15.42 51.62
N GLU A 44 -12.39 16.25 51.93
CA GLU A 44 -12.58 17.55 51.26
C GLU A 44 -11.80 18.62 52.04
N ALA A 45 -10.62 19.01 51.55
CA ALA A 45 -9.82 20.09 52.12
C ALA A 45 -10.36 21.46 51.68
N THR A 46 -10.34 22.45 52.58
CA THR A 46 -10.74 23.82 52.28
C THR A 46 -9.60 24.64 51.65
N ASP A 47 -9.91 25.81 51.09
CA ASP A 47 -8.88 26.72 50.58
C ASP A 47 -7.94 27.21 51.72
N GLU A 48 -8.45 27.35 52.95
CA GLU A 48 -7.66 27.69 54.15
C GLU A 48 -6.68 26.56 54.52
N ASP A 49 -7.09 25.29 54.39
CA ASP A 49 -6.21 24.12 54.57
C ASP A 49 -5.08 24.08 53.53
N ILE A 50 -5.39 24.47 52.29
CA ILE A 50 -4.42 24.52 51.18
C ILE A 50 -3.38 25.61 51.45
N ASP A 51 -3.81 26.85 51.67
CA ASP A 51 -2.87 27.96 51.89
C ASP A 51 -2.04 27.76 53.16
N LYS A 52 -2.60 27.17 54.23
CA LYS A 52 -1.85 26.76 55.41
C LYS A 52 -0.79 25.70 55.08
N PHE A 53 -1.16 24.64 54.36
CA PHE A 53 -0.21 23.59 53.96
C PHE A 53 0.91 24.14 53.06
N PHE A 54 0.58 25.06 52.14
CA PHE A 54 1.55 25.76 51.30
C PHE A 54 2.50 26.65 52.12
N HIS A 55 2.00 27.35 53.15
CA HIS A 55 2.82 28.19 54.02
C HIS A 55 3.79 27.34 54.86
N GLU A 56 3.30 26.28 55.48
CA GLU A 56 4.09 25.40 56.36
C GLU A 56 5.14 24.57 55.59
N HIS A 57 4.83 24.09 54.37
CA HIS A 57 5.68 23.16 53.61
C HIS A 57 6.38 23.77 52.38
N LYS A 58 6.33 25.09 52.22
CA LYS A 58 6.80 25.80 51.00
C LYS A 58 8.16 25.31 50.49
N GLN A 59 9.14 25.15 51.38
CA GLN A 59 10.51 24.75 51.02
C GLN A 59 10.54 23.41 50.27
N VAL A 60 9.77 22.40 50.71
CA VAL A 60 9.68 21.08 50.06
C VAL A 60 8.88 21.16 48.76
N LEU A 61 7.81 21.98 48.75
CA LEU A 61 6.92 22.12 47.60
C LEU A 61 7.59 22.81 46.40
N THR A 62 8.55 23.71 46.64
CA THR A 62 9.28 24.44 45.59
C THR A 62 10.72 23.93 45.38
N GLN A 63 11.08 22.76 45.90
CA GLN A 63 12.45 22.26 45.80
C GLN A 63 12.76 21.66 44.42
N GLU A 64 13.88 22.09 43.85
CA GLU A 64 14.48 21.43 42.68
C GLU A 64 15.19 20.13 43.13
N ALA A 65 14.86 19.02 42.46
CA ALA A 65 15.48 17.69 42.53
C ALA A 65 16.16 17.26 43.86
N SER A 66 15.43 16.48 44.67
CA SER A 66 16.06 15.54 45.62
C SER A 66 16.32 14.18 44.94
N ARG A 67 16.97 13.22 45.63
CA ARG A 67 17.08 11.80 45.19
C ARG A 67 15.74 11.21 44.73
N ASP A 68 14.68 11.52 45.48
CA ASP A 68 13.30 11.07 45.24
C ASP A 68 12.56 11.91 44.16
N GLY A 69 13.22 12.91 43.59
CA GLY A 69 12.68 13.92 42.68
C GLY A 69 12.08 15.13 43.41
N THR A 70 11.10 15.76 42.75
CA THR A 70 10.26 16.83 43.33
C THR A 70 9.04 16.26 44.05
N PHE A 71 8.35 17.05 44.88
CA PHE A 71 7.15 16.60 45.60
C PHE A 71 6.03 16.06 44.67
N LEU A 72 5.98 16.49 43.40
CA LEU A 72 5.08 15.94 42.37
C LEU A 72 5.37 14.47 42.03
N HIS A 73 6.64 14.05 42.02
CA HIS A 73 7.04 12.65 41.88
C HIS A 73 6.54 11.83 43.07
N ARG A 74 6.68 12.37 44.29
CA ARG A 74 6.19 11.75 45.52
C ARG A 74 4.67 11.60 45.53
N ILE A 75 3.92 12.62 45.10
CA ILE A 75 2.45 12.53 44.92
C ILE A 75 2.08 11.40 43.93
N ALA A 76 2.78 11.29 42.80
CA ALA A 76 2.54 10.20 41.84
C ALA A 76 2.79 8.81 42.44
N GLN A 77 3.86 8.64 43.21
CA GLN A 77 4.20 7.39 43.91
C GLN A 77 3.13 7.02 44.96
N LEU A 78 2.64 7.99 45.75
CA LEU A 78 1.62 7.78 46.79
C LEU A 78 0.23 7.47 46.22
N VAL A 79 -0.16 8.12 45.12
CA VAL A 79 -1.40 7.82 44.38
C VAL A 79 -1.34 6.42 43.75
N TYR A 80 -0.16 5.98 43.28
CA TYR A 80 0.05 4.62 42.77
C TYR A 80 -0.03 3.55 43.88
N ALA A 81 0.57 3.82 45.04
CA ALA A 81 0.49 2.98 46.23
C ALA A 81 -0.93 2.91 46.84
N LYS A 82 -1.85 3.79 46.39
CA LYS A 82 -3.22 3.99 46.91
C LYS A 82 -3.27 4.52 48.35
N GLU A 83 -2.18 5.15 48.80
CA GLU A 83 -2.11 5.79 50.11
C GLU A 83 -2.92 7.09 50.17
N ILE A 84 -3.24 7.67 49.00
CA ILE A 84 -4.12 8.84 48.85
C ILE A 84 -4.91 8.75 47.55
N ARG A 85 -6.13 9.29 47.52
CA ARG A 85 -6.97 9.29 46.30
C ARG A 85 -6.58 10.47 45.40
N ALA A 86 -6.39 10.22 44.11
CA ALA A 86 -6.03 11.26 43.13
C ALA A 86 -7.00 12.46 43.11
N SER A 87 -8.28 12.25 43.43
CA SER A 87 -9.32 13.29 43.53
C SER A 87 -9.05 14.32 44.63
N ASP A 88 -8.41 13.90 45.72
CA ASP A 88 -8.38 14.62 46.98
C ASP A 88 -7.13 15.50 47.06
N VAL A 89 -6.05 15.07 46.40
CA VAL A 89 -4.87 15.90 46.09
C VAL A 89 -5.10 16.86 44.92
N LYS A 90 -6.27 16.84 44.25
CA LYS A 90 -6.56 17.74 43.12
C LYS A 90 -6.33 19.23 43.47
N PRO A 91 -6.77 19.77 44.63
CA PRO A 91 -6.59 21.18 44.93
C PRO A 91 -5.12 21.56 45.14
N LEU A 92 -4.37 20.71 45.84
CA LEU A 92 -2.91 20.85 46.03
C LEU A 92 -2.16 20.81 44.67
N VAL A 93 -2.47 19.83 43.81
CA VAL A 93 -1.86 19.73 42.47
C VAL A 93 -2.26 20.92 41.59
N LYS A 94 -3.50 21.41 41.67
CA LYS A 94 -3.93 22.63 40.98
C LYS A 94 -3.03 23.81 41.40
N ARG A 95 -2.94 24.11 42.70
CA ARG A 95 -2.17 25.25 43.21
C ARG A 95 -0.67 25.15 42.87
N LEU A 96 -0.08 23.95 42.89
CA LEU A 96 1.31 23.70 42.47
C LEU A 96 1.54 24.00 40.98
N MET A 97 0.56 23.73 40.12
CA MET A 97 0.64 23.98 38.67
C MET A 97 0.26 25.41 38.30
N GLU A 98 -0.47 26.11 39.17
CA GLU A 98 -0.76 27.54 39.06
C GLU A 98 0.45 28.40 39.43
N ASP A 99 1.10 28.13 40.58
CA ASP A 99 2.20 28.93 41.12
C ASP A 99 3.60 28.49 40.64
N TYR A 100 3.84 27.17 40.46
CA TYR A 100 5.17 26.59 40.24
C TYR A 100 5.23 25.61 39.04
N PRO A 101 4.76 25.99 37.85
CA PRO A 101 4.68 25.09 36.69
C PRO A 101 6.05 24.56 36.21
N TYR A 102 7.15 25.24 36.51
CA TYR A 102 8.50 24.78 36.17
C TYR A 102 8.88 23.44 36.81
N LEU A 103 8.21 23.02 37.89
CA LEU A 103 8.44 21.73 38.54
C LEU A 103 8.12 20.52 37.65
N LEU A 104 7.39 20.72 36.53
CA LEU A 104 7.22 19.71 35.47
C LEU A 104 8.51 19.47 34.66
N ARG A 105 9.42 20.45 34.60
CA ARG A 105 10.69 20.36 33.89
C ARG A 105 11.75 19.59 34.68
N THR A 106 11.67 19.63 36.02
CA THR A 106 12.66 19.04 36.94
C THR A 106 12.66 17.51 36.90
N LYS A 107 13.84 16.89 36.87
CA LYS A 107 14.01 15.43 36.89
C LYS A 107 14.33 14.89 38.29
N ASN A 108 14.14 13.59 38.48
CA ASN A 108 14.73 12.80 39.57
C ASN A 108 16.01 12.06 39.11
N ASP A 109 16.65 11.33 40.02
CA ASP A 109 17.86 10.54 39.76
C ASP A 109 17.67 9.44 38.69
N ASP A 110 16.46 8.91 38.47
CA ASP A 110 16.16 8.01 37.34
C ASP A 110 16.18 8.74 35.96
N GLY A 111 16.47 10.04 35.94
CA GLY A 111 16.38 10.90 34.76
C GLY A 111 14.93 11.15 34.28
N GLN A 112 13.92 10.87 35.11
CA GLN A 112 12.49 10.99 34.80
C GLN A 112 11.93 12.32 35.33
N ASN A 113 10.92 12.89 34.67
CA ASN A 113 10.17 14.06 35.18
C ASN A 113 8.81 13.63 35.79
N PRO A 114 8.06 14.51 36.50
CA PRO A 114 6.89 14.07 37.26
C PRO A 114 5.75 13.57 36.36
N LEU A 115 5.63 14.15 35.17
CA LEU A 115 4.67 13.75 34.15
C LEU A 115 5.00 12.33 33.66
N TYR A 116 6.26 12.07 33.30
CA TYR A 116 6.71 10.73 32.93
C TYR A 116 6.49 9.71 34.06
N ARG A 117 6.82 10.06 35.31
CA ARG A 117 6.63 9.16 36.46
C ARG A 117 5.16 8.81 36.68
N ALA A 118 4.27 9.80 36.62
CA ALA A 118 2.82 9.59 36.72
C ALA A 118 2.27 8.70 35.59
N ILE A 119 2.87 8.74 34.40
CA ILE A 119 2.52 7.89 33.25
C ILE A 119 3.12 6.48 33.38
N GLN A 120 4.37 6.35 33.84
CA GLN A 120 5.02 5.06 34.07
C GLN A 120 4.25 4.21 35.09
N LEU A 121 3.73 4.87 36.14
CA LEU A 121 2.93 4.29 37.21
C LEU A 121 1.42 4.15 36.86
N LEU A 122 1.02 4.11 35.59
CA LEU A 122 -0.41 4.06 35.24
C LEU A 122 -1.13 2.80 35.74
N LYS A 123 -1.90 2.96 36.81
CA LYS A 123 -3.02 2.09 37.24
C LYS A 123 -4.17 3.01 37.66
N ALA A 124 -5.43 2.57 37.57
CA ALA A 124 -6.54 3.39 38.06
C ALA A 124 -6.38 3.67 39.58
N PRO A 125 -6.42 4.93 40.06
CA PRO A 125 -6.93 6.13 39.38
C PRO A 125 -5.86 7.12 38.81
N ALA A 126 -4.58 6.75 38.71
CA ALA A 126 -3.45 7.65 38.43
C ALA A 126 -3.58 8.51 37.15
N TRP A 127 -4.32 8.08 36.13
CA TRP A 127 -4.62 8.92 34.94
C TRP A 127 -5.30 10.26 35.29
N LYS A 128 -6.01 10.35 36.43
CA LYS A 128 -6.57 11.60 36.94
C LYS A 128 -5.48 12.60 37.34
N LEU A 129 -4.37 12.14 37.90
CA LEU A 129 -3.26 13.00 38.33
C LEU A 129 -2.62 13.67 37.11
N VAL A 130 -2.41 12.93 36.02
CA VAL A 130 -1.95 13.46 34.73
C VAL A 130 -2.95 14.49 34.17
N ASP A 131 -4.25 14.20 34.21
CA ASP A 131 -5.30 15.14 33.79
C ASP A 131 -5.30 16.43 34.64
N TYR A 132 -4.99 16.35 35.94
CA TYR A 132 -4.89 17.51 36.83
C TYR A 132 -3.59 18.31 36.62
N MET A 133 -2.45 17.65 36.35
CA MET A 133 -1.21 18.34 35.97
C MET A 133 -1.40 19.15 34.69
N LEU A 134 -2.05 18.57 33.67
CA LEU A 134 -2.26 19.23 32.38
C LEU A 134 -3.34 20.33 32.42
N SER A 135 -4.43 20.13 33.18
CA SER A 135 -5.60 21.04 33.12
C SER A 135 -5.49 22.28 34.02
N ASN A 136 -4.44 22.40 34.84
CA ASN A 136 -4.29 23.49 35.81
C ASN A 136 -2.90 24.17 35.71
N CYS A 137 -2.15 23.96 34.62
CA CYS A 137 -0.83 24.56 34.44
C CYS A 137 -0.95 25.98 33.89
N SER A 138 -0.43 26.97 34.62
CA SER A 138 -0.38 28.38 34.17
C SER A 138 0.52 28.59 32.95
N ASP A 139 1.54 27.74 32.76
CA ASP A 139 2.49 27.81 31.65
C ASP A 139 2.32 26.60 30.71
N PRO A 140 1.68 26.76 29.52
CA PRO A 140 1.63 25.73 28.49
C PRO A 140 3.01 25.30 27.97
N GLN A 141 4.04 26.15 28.03
CA GLN A 141 5.39 25.82 27.60
C GLN A 141 6.04 24.80 28.56
N ALA A 142 5.81 24.91 29.87
CA ALA A 142 6.29 23.92 30.85
C ALA A 142 5.75 22.51 30.58
N ILE A 143 4.51 22.38 30.06
CA ILE A 143 4.00 21.10 29.58
C ILE A 143 4.76 20.65 28.33
N SER A 144 4.91 21.53 27.33
CA SER A 144 5.63 21.23 26.08
C SER A 144 7.04 20.71 26.36
N ASP A 145 7.81 21.42 27.18
CA ASP A 145 9.18 21.07 27.55
C ASP A 145 9.24 19.72 28.32
N ALA A 146 8.27 19.46 29.19
CA ALA A 146 8.17 18.20 29.94
C ALA A 146 7.75 17.00 29.05
N VAL A 147 7.07 17.24 27.93
CA VAL A 147 6.78 16.21 26.92
C VAL A 147 7.96 16.04 25.95
N GLU A 148 8.74 17.10 25.70
CA GLU A 148 9.95 17.10 24.87
C GLU A 148 11.20 16.51 25.57
N MET A 149 11.19 16.37 26.90
CA MET A 149 12.34 15.81 27.61
C MET A 149 12.42 14.27 27.52
N PRO A 150 13.53 13.69 27.03
CA PRO A 150 13.76 12.25 27.11
C PRO A 150 13.91 11.85 28.58
N CYS A 151 13.23 10.77 28.99
CA CYS A 151 13.15 10.32 30.37
C CYS A 151 13.63 8.87 30.53
N GLY A 152 14.51 8.63 31.50
CA GLY A 152 15.17 7.33 31.74
C GLY A 152 16.55 7.20 31.08
N GLU A 153 17.47 6.52 31.78
CA GLU A 153 18.86 6.32 31.37
C GLU A 153 19.16 4.93 30.77
N ASP A 154 18.45 4.45 29.74
CA ASP A 154 18.96 3.31 28.95
C ASP A 154 18.24 3.08 27.60
N ARG A 155 18.66 2.04 26.88
CA ARG A 155 18.05 1.42 25.68
C ARG A 155 16.56 1.05 25.82
N SER A 156 15.96 1.14 27.00
CA SER A 156 14.53 0.96 27.28
C SER A 156 13.76 2.25 27.53
N ALA A 157 14.42 3.42 27.48
CA ALA A 157 13.78 4.72 27.62
C ALA A 157 12.70 4.93 26.55
N LYS A 158 11.62 5.60 26.94
CA LYS A 158 10.45 5.91 26.11
C LYS A 158 10.13 7.39 26.26
N THR A 159 9.53 7.99 25.25
CA THR A 159 9.01 9.36 25.36
C THR A 159 7.74 9.36 26.22
N CYS A 160 7.40 10.52 26.80
CA CYS A 160 6.17 10.70 27.58
C CYS A 160 4.92 10.25 26.77
N LEU A 161 4.89 10.56 25.47
CA LEU A 161 3.79 10.17 24.57
C LEU A 161 3.81 8.67 24.23
N ALA A 162 4.95 8.09 23.84
CA ALA A 162 5.05 6.66 23.52
C ALA A 162 4.61 5.78 24.71
N LEU A 163 5.02 6.15 25.92
CA LEU A 163 4.60 5.47 27.14
C LEU A 163 3.10 5.69 27.44
N ALA A 164 2.54 6.87 27.15
CA ALA A 164 1.12 7.14 27.34
C ALA A 164 0.22 6.31 26.41
N PHE A 165 0.65 6.04 25.17
CA PHE A 165 -0.03 5.12 24.25
C PHE A 165 0.02 3.67 24.78
N GLU A 166 1.22 3.15 25.06
CA GLU A 166 1.43 1.78 25.57
C GLU A 166 0.67 1.49 26.87
N LYS A 167 0.59 2.46 27.80
CA LYS A 167 -0.16 2.30 29.05
C LYS A 167 -1.67 2.41 28.90
N GLY A 168 -2.19 2.57 27.68
CA GLY A 168 -3.64 2.66 27.42
C GLY A 168 -4.27 3.89 28.07
N MET A 169 -3.58 5.04 28.05
CA MET A 169 -4.10 6.26 28.64
C MET A 169 -5.43 6.68 27.96
N LYS A 170 -6.34 7.26 28.74
CA LYS A 170 -7.60 7.83 28.23
C LYS A 170 -7.36 8.86 27.12
N ASP A 171 -8.13 8.74 26.05
CA ASP A 171 -8.00 9.55 24.84
C ASP A 171 -8.11 11.06 25.08
N GLN A 172 -8.97 11.48 26.03
CA GLN A 172 -9.10 12.89 26.43
C GLN A 172 -7.80 13.48 27.03
N VAL A 173 -6.98 12.65 27.68
CA VAL A 173 -5.70 13.06 28.27
C VAL A 173 -4.60 12.99 27.22
N LEU A 174 -4.65 11.99 26.33
CA LEU A 174 -3.77 11.92 25.14
C LEU A 174 -3.97 13.11 24.20
N GLN A 175 -5.22 13.53 23.96
CA GLN A 175 -5.53 14.72 23.15
C GLN A 175 -4.91 15.99 23.75
N LYS A 176 -4.98 16.18 25.08
CA LYS A 176 -4.28 17.29 25.77
C LYS A 176 -2.76 17.21 25.64
N LEU A 177 -2.17 16.02 25.83
CA LEU A 177 -0.73 15.83 25.68
C LEU A 177 -0.27 16.17 24.24
N ILE A 178 -1.04 15.78 23.23
CA ILE A 178 -0.73 16.05 21.82
C ILE A 178 -0.97 17.51 21.45
N SER A 179 -2.02 18.16 21.98
CA SER A 179 -2.24 19.60 21.73
C SER A 179 -1.08 20.45 22.25
N HIS A 180 -0.52 20.11 23.43
CA HIS A 180 0.65 20.77 24.01
C HIS A 180 2.00 20.30 23.45
N ALA A 181 2.07 19.22 22.67
CA ALA A 181 3.33 18.74 22.11
C ALA A 181 3.88 19.67 21.00
N SER A 182 5.19 19.96 21.08
CA SER A 182 5.97 20.58 20.00
C SER A 182 6.23 19.58 18.86
N ASP A 183 6.61 20.08 17.68
CA ASP A 183 7.03 19.24 16.55
C ASP A 183 8.19 18.31 16.97
N LYS A 184 9.19 18.88 17.64
CA LYS A 184 10.35 18.15 18.18
C LYS A 184 9.95 17.05 19.17
N ALA A 185 8.96 17.28 20.04
CA ALA A 185 8.44 16.25 20.95
C ALA A 185 7.74 15.09 20.23
N LEU A 186 7.19 15.32 19.03
CA LEU A 186 6.61 14.28 18.16
C LEU A 186 7.68 13.53 17.35
N GLU A 187 8.84 14.15 17.08
CA GLU A 187 9.99 13.54 16.39
C GLU A 187 10.86 12.64 17.29
N LEU A 188 10.81 12.83 18.61
CA LEU A 188 11.58 12.03 19.57
C LEU A 188 11.35 10.52 19.39
N ARG A 189 12.43 9.75 19.35
CA ARG A 189 12.41 8.29 19.22
C ARG A 189 12.60 7.62 20.59
N ASP A 190 11.90 6.52 20.83
CA ASP A 190 12.16 5.63 21.97
C ASP A 190 13.44 4.77 21.76
N GLY A 191 13.84 4.00 22.76
CA GLY A 191 15.00 3.09 22.68
C GLY A 191 14.87 1.94 21.67
N SER A 192 13.70 1.75 21.06
CA SER A 192 13.47 0.85 19.91
C SER A 192 13.57 1.58 18.55
N GLY A 193 13.65 2.92 18.57
CA GLY A 193 13.73 3.79 17.39
C GLY A 193 12.38 4.33 16.92
N ARG A 194 11.28 4.04 17.63
CA ARG A 194 9.91 4.41 17.23
C ARG A 194 9.53 5.81 17.74
N THR A 195 8.85 6.59 16.91
CA THR A 195 8.25 7.87 17.33
C THR A 195 6.90 7.65 18.04
N PRO A 196 6.37 8.63 18.80
CA PRO A 196 5.01 8.63 19.34
C PRO A 196 3.93 8.16 18.35
N PHE A 197 4.01 8.56 17.07
CA PHE A 197 2.99 8.20 16.08
C PHE A 197 3.00 6.69 15.76
N HIS A 198 4.18 6.05 15.69
CA HIS A 198 4.26 4.59 15.53
C HIS A 198 3.58 3.83 16.68
N CYS A 199 3.63 4.37 17.91
CA CYS A 199 2.96 3.79 19.08
C CYS A 199 1.45 4.09 19.11
N ALA A 200 1.01 5.19 18.47
CA ALA A 200 -0.39 5.62 18.41
C ALA A 200 -1.25 4.78 17.44
N VAL A 201 -0.62 4.07 16.49
CA VAL A 201 -1.28 3.30 15.43
C VAL A 201 -1.24 1.78 15.64
N GLU A 202 -0.84 1.29 16.81
CA GLU A 202 -0.86 -0.15 17.11
C GLU A 202 -2.29 -0.73 17.03
N TYR A 203 -2.48 -1.79 16.25
CA TYR A 203 -3.81 -2.30 15.87
C TYR A 203 -4.73 -2.65 17.04
N ASP A 204 -4.20 -3.24 18.13
CA ASP A 204 -4.99 -3.62 19.29
C ASP A 204 -5.52 -2.43 20.11
N GLN A 205 -5.05 -1.21 19.81
CA GLN A 205 -5.55 0.04 20.38
C GLN A 205 -6.69 0.68 19.55
N CYS A 206 -7.12 0.08 18.43
CA CYS A 206 -8.07 0.66 17.48
C CYS A 206 -9.50 0.79 18.00
N SER A 207 -9.84 1.98 18.50
CA SER A 207 -11.20 2.40 18.87
C SER A 207 -11.56 3.71 18.18
N ASP A 208 -12.85 4.05 18.07
CA ASP A 208 -13.30 5.31 17.46
C ASP A 208 -12.70 6.55 18.16
N LYS A 209 -12.32 6.44 19.44
CA LYS A 209 -11.57 7.49 20.15
C LYS A 209 -10.11 7.57 19.71
N ARG A 210 -9.44 6.42 19.53
CA ARG A 210 -8.08 6.37 18.97
C ARG A 210 -8.04 6.88 17.52
N VAL A 211 -9.09 6.67 16.72
CA VAL A 211 -9.26 7.33 15.40
C VAL A 211 -9.23 8.86 15.55
N GLY A 212 -9.92 9.42 16.54
CA GLY A 212 -9.86 10.85 16.88
C GLY A 212 -8.49 11.33 17.36
N VAL A 213 -7.71 10.48 18.04
CA VAL A 213 -6.33 10.78 18.44
C VAL A 213 -5.38 10.78 17.24
N VAL A 214 -5.52 9.82 16.32
CA VAL A 214 -4.78 9.79 15.04
C VAL A 214 -5.13 11.01 14.19
N ARG A 215 -6.39 11.46 14.17
CA ARG A 215 -6.80 12.69 13.47
C ARG A 215 -6.01 13.91 13.93
N LEU A 216 -5.91 14.12 15.24
CA LEU A 216 -5.18 15.24 15.84
C LEU A 216 -3.67 15.22 15.50
N LEU A 217 -3.07 14.03 15.37
CA LEU A 217 -1.68 13.89 14.91
C LEU A 217 -1.51 14.25 13.43
N LEU A 218 -2.51 13.96 12.58
CA LEU A 218 -2.50 14.38 11.16
C LEU A 218 -2.76 15.88 11.00
N GLU A 219 -3.59 16.47 11.85
CA GLU A 219 -3.79 17.94 11.92
C GLU A 219 -2.47 18.65 12.31
N LYS A 220 -1.75 18.15 13.32
CA LYS A 220 -0.39 18.64 13.68
C LYS A 220 0.60 18.52 12.52
N ASP A 221 0.56 17.44 11.74
CA ASP A 221 1.42 17.28 10.57
C ASP A 221 1.05 18.24 9.43
N TRP A 222 -0.25 18.45 9.18
CA TRP A 222 -0.74 19.43 8.22
C TRP A 222 -0.18 20.82 8.52
N ASP A 223 -0.26 21.26 9.77
CA ASP A 223 0.26 22.56 10.19
C ASP A 223 1.78 22.66 10.01
N ALA A 224 2.53 21.58 10.28
CA ALA A 224 3.98 21.52 10.04
C ALA A 224 4.33 21.62 8.55
N VAL A 225 3.59 20.90 7.69
CA VAL A 225 3.72 20.97 6.22
C VAL A 225 3.41 22.38 5.71
N MET A 226 2.39 23.05 6.25
CA MET A 226 2.03 24.40 5.84
C MET A 226 3.05 25.45 6.33
N ARG A 227 3.57 25.33 7.56
CA ARG A 227 4.71 26.13 8.02
C ARG A 227 5.91 26.00 7.07
N HIS A 228 6.26 24.77 6.68
CA HIS A 228 7.35 24.53 5.74
C HIS A 228 7.09 25.15 4.37
N LYS A 229 5.89 24.99 3.80
CA LYS A 229 5.51 25.60 2.51
C LYS A 229 5.57 27.13 2.54
N THR A 230 5.08 27.77 3.60
CA THR A 230 5.11 29.23 3.76
C THR A 230 6.52 29.77 4.02
N SER A 231 7.39 28.99 4.66
CA SER A 231 8.76 29.42 4.99
C SER A 231 9.69 29.64 3.79
N GLY A 232 9.34 29.08 2.62
CA GLY A 232 10.14 29.18 1.39
C GLY A 232 11.52 28.50 1.44
N THR A 233 11.85 27.75 2.50
CA THR A 233 13.17 27.12 2.63
C THR A 233 13.38 26.01 1.60
N SER A 234 14.55 25.97 0.97
CA SER A 234 14.98 24.94 0.02
C SER A 234 15.30 23.57 0.65
N LYS A 235 14.92 23.34 1.91
CA LYS A 235 15.06 22.05 2.58
C LYS A 235 14.06 21.03 2.01
N PRO A 236 14.38 19.73 2.02
CA PRO A 236 13.38 18.68 1.81
C PRO A 236 12.28 18.79 2.87
N LEU A 237 11.02 18.58 2.46
CA LEU A 237 9.90 18.49 3.39
C LEU A 237 10.00 17.18 4.17
N GLU A 238 10.24 17.27 5.48
CA GLU A 238 10.31 16.15 6.42
C GLU A 238 9.70 16.59 7.77
N THR A 239 8.92 15.71 8.39
CA THR A 239 8.31 15.90 9.73
C THR A 239 8.29 14.58 10.50
N PHE A 240 7.83 14.60 11.76
CA PHE A 240 7.56 13.40 12.60
C PHE A 240 6.76 12.25 11.95
N LEU A 241 6.00 12.49 10.87
CA LEU A 241 5.27 11.45 10.13
C LEU A 241 6.12 10.75 9.05
N ASP A 242 7.17 11.41 8.55
CA ASP A 242 8.08 10.88 7.52
C ASP A 242 9.13 9.91 8.09
N TYR A 243 9.37 10.00 9.41
CA TYR A 243 10.30 9.14 10.14
C TYR A 243 9.97 7.65 9.96
N LYS A 244 11.02 6.85 9.76
CA LYS A 244 10.95 5.38 9.74
C LYS A 244 11.85 4.79 10.82
N TYR A 245 11.47 3.63 11.36
CA TYR A 245 12.30 2.88 12.30
C TYR A 245 12.70 1.53 11.72
N LYS A 246 13.95 1.10 11.97
CA LYS A 246 14.47 -0.20 11.55
C LYS A 246 14.34 -1.19 12.70
N ARG A 247 13.50 -2.21 12.53
CA ARG A 247 13.22 -3.21 13.57
C ARG A 247 14.39 -4.21 13.68
N ARG A 248 14.70 -4.64 14.90
CA ARG A 248 15.93 -5.43 15.18
C ARG A 248 15.82 -6.91 14.80
N GLU A 249 14.61 -7.47 14.79
CA GLU A 249 14.36 -8.91 14.56
C GLU A 249 14.41 -9.31 13.08
N ASP A 250 13.94 -8.42 12.19
CA ASP A 250 13.74 -8.66 10.76
C ASP A 250 14.61 -7.74 9.88
N HIS A 251 15.22 -6.71 10.47
CA HIS A 251 15.97 -5.65 9.79
C HIS A 251 15.16 -4.86 8.76
N VAL A 252 13.83 -4.89 8.83
CA VAL A 252 12.93 -4.13 7.97
C VAL A 252 12.74 -2.71 8.51
N GLU A 253 12.62 -1.74 7.61
CA GLU A 253 12.25 -0.37 7.93
C GLU A 253 10.74 -0.16 7.77
N TYR A 254 10.07 0.20 8.86
CA TYR A 254 8.65 0.46 8.88
C TYR A 254 8.36 1.97 8.94
N SER A 255 7.38 2.41 8.15
CA SER A 255 6.69 3.69 8.30
C SER A 255 5.56 3.56 9.33
N VAL A 256 4.94 4.69 9.71
CA VAL A 256 3.72 4.69 10.54
C VAL A 256 2.60 3.84 9.89
N TYR A 257 2.45 3.89 8.56
CA TYR A 257 1.48 3.06 7.82
C TYR A 257 1.85 1.56 7.86
N GLY A 258 3.09 1.21 7.54
CA GLY A 258 3.57 -0.17 7.56
C GLY A 258 3.58 -0.80 8.97
N GLU A 259 3.78 -0.01 10.02
CA GLU A 259 3.68 -0.46 11.42
C GLU A 259 2.23 -0.81 11.79
N HIS A 260 1.24 -0.07 11.27
CA HIS A 260 -0.17 -0.41 11.44
C HIS A 260 -0.52 -1.73 10.75
N GLU A 261 -0.14 -1.91 9.48
CA GLU A 261 -0.36 -3.17 8.76
C GLU A 261 0.37 -4.36 9.42
N ARG A 262 1.61 -4.15 9.89
CA ARG A 262 2.38 -5.15 10.63
C ARG A 262 1.69 -5.55 11.94
N THR A 263 1.22 -4.60 12.74
CA THR A 263 0.52 -4.90 14.01
C THR A 263 -0.85 -5.54 13.77
N ALA A 264 -1.56 -5.14 12.71
CA ALA A 264 -2.80 -5.79 12.29
C ALA A 264 -2.59 -7.27 11.94
N LYS A 265 -1.58 -7.58 11.12
CA LYS A 265 -1.25 -8.95 10.76
C LYS A 265 -0.83 -9.79 11.96
N VAL A 266 0.05 -9.26 12.83
CA VAL A 266 0.47 -9.96 14.06
C VAL A 266 -0.72 -10.22 15.00
N TYR A 267 -1.72 -9.34 15.04
CA TYR A 267 -2.95 -9.58 15.79
C TYR A 267 -3.80 -10.70 15.16
N GLN A 268 -3.96 -10.69 13.83
CA GLN A 268 -4.69 -11.73 13.08
C GLN A 268 -4.04 -13.11 13.27
N ASP A 269 -2.72 -13.24 13.01
CA ASP A 269 -1.95 -14.47 13.20
C ASP A 269 -2.11 -15.03 14.64
N LYS A 270 -2.15 -14.14 15.64
CA LYS A 270 -2.37 -14.48 17.06
C LYS A 270 -3.81 -14.95 17.34
N MET A 271 -4.82 -14.32 16.74
CA MET A 271 -6.21 -14.76 16.89
C MET A 271 -6.48 -16.10 16.19
N GLU A 272 -5.91 -16.32 14.99
CA GLU A 272 -6.00 -17.61 14.30
C GLU A 272 -5.32 -18.73 15.10
N LYS A 273 -4.15 -18.46 15.69
CA LYS A 273 -3.48 -19.41 16.57
C LYS A 273 -4.35 -19.77 17.79
N LEU A 274 -4.92 -18.79 18.49
CA LEU A 274 -5.80 -19.04 19.64
C LEU A 274 -7.06 -19.83 19.24
N ALA A 275 -7.72 -19.45 18.13
CA ALA A 275 -8.87 -20.16 17.60
C ALA A 275 -8.54 -21.60 17.15
N ARG A 276 -7.28 -21.88 16.79
CA ARG A 276 -6.78 -23.23 16.53
C ARG A 276 -6.54 -24.01 17.83
N GLU A 277 -5.89 -23.40 18.82
CA GLU A 277 -5.65 -24.01 20.13
C GLU A 277 -6.98 -24.37 20.82
N GLU A 278 -8.01 -23.50 20.77
CA GLU A 278 -9.37 -23.82 21.25
C GLU A 278 -10.03 -24.99 20.50
N ARG A 279 -9.82 -25.12 19.19
CA ARG A 279 -10.33 -26.25 18.38
C ARG A 279 -9.61 -27.56 18.67
N GLU A 280 -8.33 -27.51 19.03
CA GLU A 280 -7.55 -28.68 19.43
C GLU A 280 -7.90 -29.10 20.87
N GLU A 281 -8.09 -28.15 21.80
CA GLU A 281 -8.64 -28.42 23.14
C GLU A 281 -10.08 -28.97 23.11
N ALA A 282 -10.97 -28.44 22.27
CA ALA A 282 -12.34 -28.95 22.17
C ALA A 282 -12.37 -30.44 21.79
N LYS A 283 -11.54 -30.85 20.82
CA LYS A 283 -11.38 -32.25 20.41
C LYS A 283 -10.77 -33.13 21.50
N ALA A 284 -9.83 -32.59 22.28
CA ALA A 284 -9.25 -33.30 23.42
C ALA A 284 -10.26 -33.51 24.57
N ARG A 285 -11.26 -32.62 24.71
CA ARG A 285 -12.36 -32.78 25.68
C ARG A 285 -13.40 -33.80 25.21
N ASP A 286 -13.81 -33.76 23.94
CA ASP A 286 -14.69 -34.77 23.32
C ASP A 286 -14.12 -36.18 23.50
N THR A 287 -12.88 -36.40 23.06
CA THR A 287 -12.19 -37.71 23.16
C THR A 287 -11.84 -38.12 24.59
N GLY A 288 -11.89 -37.19 25.56
CA GLY A 288 -11.78 -37.50 26.98
C GLY A 288 -13.10 -38.00 27.59
N GLN A 289 -14.25 -37.64 27.02
CA GLN A 289 -15.56 -37.87 27.64
C GLN A 289 -16.09 -39.30 27.40
N GLU A 290 -15.66 -39.98 26.33
CA GLU A 290 -15.98 -41.39 26.05
C GLU A 290 -15.30 -42.41 26.99
N ARG A 291 -14.34 -41.99 27.82
CA ARG A 291 -13.66 -42.85 28.80
C ARG A 291 -14.09 -42.58 30.25
N GLY A 292 -15.23 -41.92 30.43
CA GLY A 292 -15.68 -41.39 31.72
C GLY A 292 -16.52 -42.32 32.61
N ASP A 293 -16.93 -43.51 32.17
CA ASP A 293 -17.96 -44.29 32.88
C ASP A 293 -17.57 -45.76 33.18
N SER A 294 -16.82 -45.98 34.27
CA SER A 294 -16.88 -47.26 35.00
C SER A 294 -16.38 -47.18 36.45
N LYS A 295 -17.20 -47.73 37.36
CA LYS A 295 -16.92 -48.11 38.76
C LYS A 295 -16.57 -46.99 39.78
N ALA A 296 -17.52 -46.75 40.67
CA ALA A 296 -17.27 -46.23 42.01
C ALA A 296 -17.08 -47.37 43.04
N ALA A 297 -16.24 -47.16 44.06
CA ALA A 297 -16.27 -47.90 45.33
C ALA A 297 -15.51 -47.17 46.47
N SER A 298 -16.08 -47.21 47.68
CA SER A 298 -15.46 -47.07 49.02
C SER A 298 -14.47 -45.93 49.35
N LEU A 299 -14.87 -45.08 50.33
CA LEU A 299 -14.22 -44.80 51.64
C LEU A 299 -12.68 -44.56 51.72
N SER A 300 -12.12 -43.61 52.49
CA SER A 300 -12.63 -42.77 53.60
C SER A 300 -11.81 -41.48 53.84
N ILE A 301 -12.26 -40.63 54.77
CA ILE A 301 -11.77 -39.29 55.17
C ILE A 301 -11.17 -39.37 56.60
N PRO A 302 -10.33 -38.45 57.18
CA PRO A 302 -9.42 -37.40 56.66
C PRO A 302 -7.94 -37.52 57.15
N SER A 303 -7.02 -36.62 56.75
CA SER A 303 -6.29 -35.68 57.67
C SER A 303 -5.01 -34.99 57.12
N ARG A 304 -4.70 -33.84 57.75
CA ARG A 304 -3.44 -33.08 58.00
C ARG A 304 -2.08 -33.80 57.69
N GLU A 305 -0.95 -33.13 57.42
CA GLU A 305 -0.58 -31.70 57.55
C GLU A 305 0.67 -31.28 56.70
N LYS A 306 0.85 -29.95 56.57
CA LYS A 306 2.09 -29.11 56.54
C LYS A 306 3.50 -29.59 56.12
N ASP A 307 4.20 -28.62 55.50
CA ASP A 307 5.62 -28.21 55.66
C ASP A 307 6.79 -29.08 55.12
N ALA A 308 7.21 -28.72 53.89
CA ALA A 308 8.58 -28.52 53.36
C ALA A 308 9.85 -29.02 54.12
N ARG A 309 10.83 -29.57 53.36
CA ARG A 309 12.19 -28.97 53.14
C ARG A 309 13.16 -29.77 52.22
N LYS A 310 14.10 -29.01 51.64
CA LYS A 310 15.42 -29.28 51.00
C LYS A 310 16.02 -30.71 50.94
N GLY A 311 16.52 -31.06 49.73
CA GLY A 311 17.87 -31.64 49.48
C GLY A 311 18.09 -33.15 49.68
N GLY A 312 19.05 -33.81 49.02
CA GLY A 312 19.94 -33.37 47.94
C GLY A 312 21.20 -34.26 47.79
N LEU A 313 21.91 -34.18 46.65
CA LEU A 313 23.23 -34.80 46.33
C LEU A 313 23.25 -36.36 46.25
N ASP A 314 24.18 -37.03 45.54
CA ASP A 314 25.01 -36.71 44.37
C ASP A 314 25.67 -38.02 43.83
N LYS A 315 26.05 -38.07 42.53
CA LYS A 315 27.31 -38.62 41.98
C LYS A 315 27.24 -38.86 40.46
N GLY A 316 28.07 -38.12 39.70
CA GLY A 316 28.50 -38.48 38.34
C GLY A 316 29.65 -39.51 38.33
N PRO A 317 30.46 -39.69 37.24
CA PRO A 317 30.89 -38.61 36.33
C PRO A 317 31.16 -38.93 34.82
N LYS A 318 31.15 -37.88 33.98
CA LYS A 318 31.84 -37.73 32.65
C LYS A 318 31.30 -38.60 31.48
N SER A 319 31.44 -38.22 30.20
CA SER A 319 32.28 -37.19 29.55
C SER A 319 31.55 -36.26 28.54
N ARG A 320 32.30 -35.34 27.92
CA ARG A 320 31.91 -34.47 26.77
C ARG A 320 31.63 -35.32 25.48
N THR A 321 31.10 -34.84 24.34
CA THR A 321 31.09 -33.47 23.74
C THR A 321 30.03 -33.30 22.61
N VAL A 322 29.71 -32.05 22.24
CA VAL A 322 29.32 -31.55 20.87
C VAL A 322 27.88 -31.71 20.29
N GLU A 323 27.43 -30.60 19.67
CA GLU A 323 26.40 -30.38 18.60
C GLU A 323 24.87 -30.38 18.83
N GLU A 324 24.18 -29.85 17.81
CA GLU A 324 22.82 -29.25 17.78
C GLU A 324 22.07 -29.67 16.47
N ARG A 325 20.75 -29.43 16.41
CA ARG A 325 19.82 -29.43 15.26
C ARG A 325 19.18 -30.74 14.74
N ASP A 326 17.85 -30.61 14.59
CA ASP A 326 16.97 -31.07 13.49
C ASP A 326 17.02 -32.50 12.91
N ARG A 327 15.91 -33.23 13.11
CA ARG A 327 15.05 -33.81 12.04
C ARG A 327 13.67 -34.18 12.62
N ARG A 328 12.55 -33.59 12.16
CA ARG A 328 11.81 -33.86 10.91
C ARG A 328 11.08 -35.22 10.90
N GLY A 329 9.95 -35.29 11.63
CA GLY A 329 9.06 -36.46 11.65
C GLY A 329 8.23 -36.64 10.37
N LYS A 330 8.01 -37.89 9.97
CA LYS A 330 7.14 -38.27 8.83
C LYS A 330 5.69 -38.48 9.30
N LYS A 331 4.71 -38.19 8.44
CA LYS A 331 3.39 -38.83 8.47
C LYS A 331 3.40 -40.11 7.64
N PRO A 332 2.69 -41.17 8.04
CA PRO A 332 2.11 -42.13 7.11
C PRO A 332 0.68 -41.71 6.70
N GLU A 333 0.28 -42.04 5.48
CA GLU A 333 -1.12 -42.09 5.06
C GLU A 333 -1.70 -43.48 5.37
N ARG A 334 -3.03 -43.64 5.28
CA ARG A 334 -3.69 -44.82 4.66
C ARG A 334 -5.20 -44.62 4.44
N ASP A 335 -5.62 -44.99 3.23
CA ASP A 335 -6.81 -45.78 2.87
C ASP A 335 -8.23 -45.28 3.23
N ARG A 336 -8.86 -44.62 2.25
CA ARG A 336 -10.32 -44.36 2.20
C ARG A 336 -11.11 -45.57 1.65
N GLU A 337 -11.18 -46.68 2.37
CA GLU A 337 -12.15 -47.77 2.04
C GLU A 337 -13.07 -48.21 3.19
N GLY A 338 -12.86 -47.77 4.44
CA GLY A 338 -13.72 -48.12 5.57
C GLY A 338 -15.10 -47.42 5.61
N ALA A 339 -15.32 -46.38 4.79
CA ALA A 339 -16.41 -45.40 4.94
C ALA A 339 -17.85 -45.91 4.70
N LYS A 340 -18.07 -47.23 4.55
CA LYS A 340 -19.40 -47.85 4.43
C LYS A 340 -19.81 -48.72 5.63
N GLN A 341 -18.96 -48.89 6.65
CA GLN A 341 -19.31 -49.70 7.84
C GLN A 341 -19.65 -48.88 9.10
N GLU A 342 -19.23 -47.62 9.21
CA GLU A 342 -19.58 -46.77 10.38
C GLU A 342 -21.03 -46.27 10.38
N LEU A 343 -21.73 -46.37 9.24
CA LEU A 343 -23.13 -45.94 9.06
C LEU A 343 -24.18 -46.82 9.78
N GLN A 344 -23.77 -47.79 10.60
CA GLN A 344 -24.69 -48.62 11.39
C GLN A 344 -24.79 -48.22 12.88
N ASN A 345 -23.83 -47.47 13.44
CA ASN A 345 -23.78 -47.14 14.88
C ASN A 345 -24.22 -45.71 15.25
N LEU A 346 -24.83 -44.94 14.34
CA LEU A 346 -25.34 -43.58 14.61
C LEU A 346 -26.79 -43.60 15.13
N ASP A 347 -27.11 -42.67 16.04
CA ASP A 347 -28.47 -42.47 16.57
C ASP A 347 -29.48 -42.08 15.49
N GLU A 348 -30.75 -42.45 15.67
CA GLU A 348 -31.83 -42.23 14.70
C GLU A 348 -32.08 -40.72 14.44
N ASN A 349 -31.87 -39.87 15.46
CA ASN A 349 -31.99 -38.42 15.31
C ASN A 349 -30.84 -37.83 14.47
N GLU A 350 -29.62 -38.33 14.62
CA GLU A 350 -28.47 -37.86 13.84
C GLU A 350 -28.63 -38.24 12.36
N ARG A 351 -29.13 -39.45 12.06
CA ARG A 351 -29.47 -39.89 10.70
C ARG A 351 -30.49 -38.96 10.05
N ARG A 352 -31.65 -38.76 10.69
CA ARG A 352 -32.69 -37.82 10.19
C ARG A 352 -32.16 -36.41 9.97
N ARG A 353 -31.25 -35.94 10.82
CA ARG A 353 -30.63 -34.62 10.72
C ARG A 353 -29.64 -34.51 9.55
N GLN A 354 -28.98 -35.59 9.17
CA GLN A 354 -28.14 -35.67 7.98
C GLN A 354 -28.98 -35.81 6.71
N GLU A 355 -29.99 -36.69 6.71
CA GLU A 355 -30.96 -36.84 5.61
C GLU A 355 -31.69 -35.52 5.29
N LEU A 356 -32.14 -34.78 6.29
CA LEU A 356 -32.77 -33.46 6.09
C LEU A 356 -31.80 -32.44 5.47
N LYS A 357 -30.52 -32.43 5.87
CA LYS A 357 -29.50 -31.57 5.25
C LYS A 357 -29.16 -31.96 3.81
N GLU A 358 -29.21 -33.24 3.50
CA GLU A 358 -28.95 -33.75 2.15
C GLU A 358 -30.14 -33.46 1.23
N GLN A 359 -31.37 -33.64 1.70
CA GLN A 359 -32.60 -33.21 1.01
C GLN A 359 -32.66 -31.69 0.82
N GLU A 360 -32.25 -30.89 1.81
CA GLU A 360 -32.18 -29.42 1.69
C GLU A 360 -31.11 -29.00 0.66
N ARG A 361 -29.96 -29.67 0.62
CA ARG A 361 -28.95 -29.48 -0.43
C ARG A 361 -29.47 -29.86 -1.82
N GLU A 362 -30.10 -31.02 -1.96
CA GLU A 362 -30.72 -31.41 -3.23
C GLU A 362 -31.80 -30.42 -3.67
N ALA A 363 -32.63 -29.91 -2.77
CA ALA A 363 -33.65 -28.92 -3.10
C ALA A 363 -33.04 -27.59 -3.58
N GLN A 364 -31.97 -27.11 -2.93
CA GLN A 364 -31.21 -25.94 -3.37
C GLN A 364 -30.53 -26.18 -4.73
N GLU A 365 -29.94 -27.35 -4.95
CA GLU A 365 -29.25 -27.67 -6.20
C GLU A 365 -30.23 -27.92 -7.37
N ARG A 366 -31.42 -28.47 -7.10
CA ARG A 366 -32.53 -28.59 -8.07
C ARG A 366 -33.01 -27.20 -8.50
N LYS A 367 -33.24 -26.26 -7.57
CA LYS A 367 -33.53 -24.85 -7.92
C LYS A 367 -32.43 -24.24 -8.79
N ALA A 368 -31.16 -24.36 -8.37
CA ALA A 368 -30.01 -23.87 -9.13
C ALA A 368 -29.82 -24.53 -10.51
N LYS A 369 -30.49 -25.67 -10.77
CA LYS A 369 -30.54 -26.37 -12.07
C LYS A 369 -31.78 -26.01 -12.89
N GLU A 370 -32.90 -25.65 -12.27
CA GLU A 370 -34.08 -25.07 -12.96
C GLU A 370 -33.81 -23.63 -13.42
N ASP A 371 -33.26 -22.78 -12.56
CA ASP A 371 -32.90 -21.38 -12.86
C ASP A 371 -31.89 -21.27 -14.03
N LYS A 372 -31.16 -22.35 -14.33
CA LYS A 372 -30.21 -22.44 -15.46
C LYS A 372 -30.79 -23.05 -16.74
N ARG A 373 -32.05 -23.52 -16.75
CA ARG A 373 -32.61 -24.31 -17.88
C ARG A 373 -33.57 -23.56 -18.82
N ASN A 374 -34.12 -22.39 -18.45
CA ASN A 374 -35.04 -21.62 -19.30
C ASN A 374 -34.55 -20.20 -19.70
N PRO A 375 -33.52 -20.07 -20.57
CA PRO A 375 -33.09 -18.79 -21.14
C PRO A 375 -33.86 -18.38 -22.42
N LYS A 376 -35.17 -18.67 -22.50
CA LYS A 376 -36.08 -18.28 -23.61
C LYS A 376 -37.53 -18.23 -23.13
N ASP A 377 -38.02 -17.01 -22.87
CA ASP A 377 -39.37 -16.50 -23.21
C ASP A 377 -39.77 -15.32 -22.30
N LEU A 378 -39.21 -14.14 -22.59
CA LEU A 378 -39.79 -12.88 -22.12
C LEU A 378 -39.46 -11.71 -23.06
N LYS A 379 -39.84 -11.85 -24.34
CA LYS A 379 -39.66 -10.76 -25.32
C LYS A 379 -40.79 -10.55 -26.32
N GLU A 380 -42.03 -10.89 -25.95
CA GLU A 380 -43.21 -10.43 -26.69
C GLU A 380 -44.46 -10.28 -25.80
N ARG A 381 -44.79 -9.04 -25.40
CA ARG A 381 -46.15 -8.48 -25.11
C ARG A 381 -46.09 -7.16 -24.33
N THR A 382 -45.66 -6.07 -24.99
CA THR A 382 -46.06 -4.67 -24.64
C THR A 382 -45.52 -3.65 -25.67
N LYS A 383 -46.18 -3.53 -26.84
CA LYS A 383 -46.11 -2.29 -27.67
C LYS A 383 -47.15 -2.20 -28.80
N GLN A 384 -48.43 -2.19 -28.42
CA GLN A 384 -49.58 -1.70 -29.19
C GLN A 384 -50.61 -1.19 -28.16
N LEU A 385 -51.27 -0.02 -28.25
CA LEU A 385 -51.30 1.04 -29.27
C LEU A 385 -51.62 2.42 -28.62
N LYS A 386 -51.21 3.51 -29.28
CA LYS A 386 -51.88 4.83 -29.39
C LYS A 386 -52.27 5.66 -28.15
N ASP A 387 -51.53 6.76 -27.98
CA ASP A 387 -52.06 8.13 -27.82
C ASP A 387 -53.05 8.53 -28.97
N PRO A 388 -53.95 9.54 -28.86
CA PRO A 388 -53.61 10.87 -28.32
C PRO A 388 -54.67 11.72 -27.56
N LYS A 389 -54.17 12.68 -26.78
CA LYS A 389 -54.72 14.04 -26.49
C LYS A 389 -56.18 14.20 -26.02
N ALA A 390 -56.36 14.70 -24.79
CA ALA A 390 -56.94 16.04 -24.51
C ALA A 390 -56.84 16.44 -23.02
N SER A 391 -56.78 17.74 -22.77
CA SER A 391 -57.04 18.44 -21.49
C SER A 391 -58.20 19.43 -21.73
N PRO A 392 -58.80 20.13 -20.74
CA PRO A 392 -58.46 20.21 -19.31
C PRO A 392 -59.71 20.12 -18.37
N ASP A 393 -59.64 20.77 -17.21
CA ASP A 393 -60.71 21.30 -16.35
C ASP A 393 -61.49 20.41 -15.36
N GLY A 394 -61.58 20.94 -14.12
CA GLY A 394 -62.84 20.94 -13.34
C GLY A 394 -62.93 20.01 -12.11
N PRO A 395 -62.92 20.54 -10.87
CA PRO A 395 -63.33 19.79 -9.68
C PRO A 395 -64.84 19.93 -9.39
N ILE A 396 -65.43 19.04 -8.59
CA ILE A 396 -66.39 19.38 -7.51
C ILE A 396 -66.73 18.19 -6.57
N LEU A 397 -67.10 18.58 -5.36
CA LEU A 397 -67.39 17.85 -4.12
C LEU A 397 -68.34 16.63 -4.17
N ALA A 398 -67.91 15.56 -3.50
CA ALA A 398 -68.56 14.83 -2.39
C ALA A 398 -70.06 14.36 -2.43
N VAL A 399 -70.25 13.03 -2.25
CA VAL A 399 -71.04 12.32 -1.18
C VAL A 399 -72.58 12.57 -1.07
N PRO A 400 -73.46 11.61 -0.68
CA PRO A 400 -73.35 10.17 -0.34
C PRO A 400 -74.17 9.28 -1.35
N ARG A 401 -74.73 8.06 -1.13
CA ARG A 401 -75.20 7.31 0.07
C ARG A 401 -75.55 5.83 -0.24
N SER A 402 -75.43 4.94 0.75
CA SER A 402 -76.26 3.72 1.07
C SER A 402 -76.65 2.72 -0.04
N GLN A 403 -76.67 1.38 0.17
CA GLN A 403 -76.44 0.48 1.33
C GLN A 403 -76.38 -0.98 0.79
N SER A 404 -76.16 -2.09 1.52
CA SER A 404 -75.89 -2.42 2.94
C SER A 404 -74.93 -3.66 3.01
N ASP A 405 -74.76 -4.52 4.03
CA ASP A 405 -75.39 -4.75 5.34
C ASP A 405 -74.48 -5.57 6.31
N HIS A 406 -75.02 -5.99 7.47
CA HIS A 406 -74.63 -7.13 8.33
C HIS A 406 -73.11 -7.25 8.65
N ALA A 407 -72.49 -6.55 9.63
CA ALA A 407 -72.84 -6.26 11.04
C ALA A 407 -72.67 -7.46 12.02
N PRO A 408 -72.37 -7.26 13.34
CA PRO A 408 -71.53 -6.20 13.95
C PRO A 408 -70.74 -6.55 15.25
N ASN A 409 -69.89 -5.60 15.67
CA ASN A 409 -69.56 -5.15 17.06
C ASN A 409 -68.73 -5.99 18.07
N THR A 410 -67.52 -5.47 18.31
CA THR A 410 -66.78 -5.39 19.60
C THR A 410 -67.54 -4.61 20.69
N PRO A 411 -67.18 -4.67 22.00
CA PRO A 411 -66.24 -3.66 22.54
C PRO A 411 -65.36 -4.00 23.78
N LEU A 412 -64.15 -3.44 23.77
CA LEU A 412 -63.37 -2.80 24.88
C LEU A 412 -62.95 -3.53 26.19
N LYS A 413 -61.62 -3.58 26.36
CA LYS A 413 -60.80 -3.31 27.58
C LYS A 413 -61.33 -3.71 28.98
N ARG A 414 -60.52 -4.49 29.71
CA ARG A 414 -60.25 -4.24 31.15
C ARG A 414 -58.81 -4.59 31.55
N VAL A 415 -58.33 -3.95 32.62
CA VAL A 415 -57.02 -4.11 33.26
C VAL A 415 -56.96 -5.41 34.08
N ALA A 416 -55.80 -6.06 34.13
CA ALA A 416 -55.55 -7.19 35.02
C ALA A 416 -55.09 -6.73 36.41
N THR A 417 -55.75 -7.22 37.46
CA THR A 417 -55.35 -7.03 38.87
C THR A 417 -55.10 -8.38 39.54
N GLN A 418 -54.28 -8.38 40.59
CA GLN A 418 -53.87 -9.57 41.32
C GLN A 418 -55.02 -10.25 42.07
N ARG A 419 -54.90 -11.56 42.30
CA ARG A 419 -55.28 -12.17 43.58
C ARG A 419 -54.17 -13.08 44.09
N PHE A 420 -54.13 -13.22 45.40
CA PHE A 420 -53.20 -14.05 46.15
C PHE A 420 -53.84 -15.41 46.43
N ASP A 421 -53.00 -16.44 46.57
CA ASP A 421 -53.25 -17.58 47.45
C ASP A 421 -52.06 -17.75 48.42
N ILE A 422 -52.29 -18.44 49.53
CA ILE A 422 -51.46 -18.43 50.75
C ILE A 422 -50.57 -19.69 50.81
N PRO A 423 -49.34 -19.64 51.36
CA PRO A 423 -48.26 -20.55 50.97
C PRO A 423 -48.18 -21.87 51.76
N THR A 424 -47.44 -22.82 51.19
CA THR A 424 -46.84 -23.97 51.87
C THR A 424 -45.30 -23.80 51.93
N ASP A 425 -44.66 -24.36 52.96
CA ASP A 425 -43.52 -23.69 53.61
C ASP A 425 -42.10 -24.06 53.08
N ASP A 426 -41.99 -24.79 51.98
CA ASP A 426 -40.73 -25.49 51.60
C ASP A 426 -39.81 -24.74 50.59
N GLU A 427 -40.33 -23.77 49.84
CA GLU A 427 -39.56 -23.09 48.77
C GLU A 427 -38.64 -21.94 49.28
N ARG A 428 -38.70 -21.57 50.56
CA ARG A 428 -38.07 -20.33 51.09
C ARG A 428 -36.59 -20.43 51.50
N LYS A 429 -35.88 -21.51 51.18
CA LYS A 429 -34.45 -21.72 51.58
C LYS A 429 -33.43 -21.80 50.44
N LYS A 430 -33.78 -21.51 49.18
CA LYS A 430 -32.89 -21.70 48.01
C LYS A 430 -32.46 -20.46 47.20
N ARG A 431 -32.89 -19.23 47.53
CA ARG A 431 -32.50 -18.02 46.76
C ARG A 431 -31.39 -17.15 47.39
N ASP A 432 -31.19 -17.18 48.71
CA ASP A 432 -30.18 -16.32 49.38
C ASP A 432 -28.74 -16.86 49.39
N LYS A 433 -28.42 -17.85 48.54
CA LYS A 433 -27.04 -18.38 48.36
C LYS A 433 -26.63 -18.54 46.89
N LYS A 434 -26.67 -17.44 46.13
CA LYS A 434 -25.87 -17.32 44.89
C LYS A 434 -25.36 -15.92 44.51
N VAL A 435 -25.19 -15.04 45.50
CA VAL A 435 -24.43 -13.77 45.35
C VAL A 435 -22.99 -13.97 45.81
N SER A 436 -22.19 -14.68 45.01
CA SER A 436 -20.72 -14.63 45.05
C SER A 436 -20.13 -15.27 43.78
N SER A 437 -18.88 -14.91 43.46
CA SER A 437 -18.03 -15.51 42.41
C SER A 437 -18.65 -15.66 41.00
N LYS A 438 -18.81 -14.54 40.28
CA LYS A 438 -18.36 -14.49 38.89
C LYS A 438 -17.18 -13.53 38.81
N ARG A 439 -15.98 -14.06 38.56
CA ARG A 439 -14.79 -13.24 38.23
C ARG A 439 -15.07 -12.51 36.91
N SER A 440 -14.81 -11.22 36.88
CA SER A 440 -14.87 -10.43 35.65
C SER A 440 -13.65 -10.69 34.78
N THR A 441 -13.71 -11.71 33.92
CA THR A 441 -12.84 -11.76 32.74
C THR A 441 -13.24 -10.59 31.83
N THR A 442 -12.36 -9.60 31.72
CA THR A 442 -12.55 -8.48 30.78
C THR A 442 -12.62 -9.03 29.36
N LYS A 443 -13.79 -8.96 28.72
CA LYS A 443 -13.88 -9.08 27.27
C LYS A 443 -13.02 -7.98 26.65
N GLY A 444 -12.24 -8.32 25.63
CA GLY A 444 -11.57 -7.34 24.79
C GLY A 444 -12.57 -6.50 23.98
N PRO A 445 -12.10 -5.47 23.26
CA PRO A 445 -12.91 -4.81 22.23
C PRO A 445 -13.39 -5.82 21.19
N ASP A 446 -14.50 -5.52 20.51
CA ASP A 446 -15.03 -6.40 19.47
C ASP A 446 -14.07 -6.44 18.27
N SER A 447 -13.82 -7.65 17.75
CA SER A 447 -12.92 -7.83 16.60
C SER A 447 -13.44 -7.15 15.33
N SER A 448 -14.75 -6.93 15.23
CA SER A 448 -15.37 -6.15 14.15
C SER A 448 -15.02 -4.66 14.25
N ASP A 449 -15.05 -4.11 15.47
CA ASP A 449 -14.73 -2.70 15.72
C ASP A 449 -13.24 -2.39 15.57
N LEU A 450 -12.36 -3.33 15.95
CA LEU A 450 -10.92 -3.23 15.68
C LEU A 450 -10.66 -3.12 14.16
N ALA A 451 -11.23 -4.03 13.36
CA ALA A 451 -11.08 -4.02 11.91
C ALA A 451 -11.67 -2.76 11.26
N ARG A 452 -12.88 -2.34 11.67
CA ARG A 452 -13.55 -1.11 11.20
C ARG A 452 -12.71 0.13 11.47
N ASN A 453 -12.14 0.27 12.67
CA ASN A 453 -11.34 1.43 13.06
C ASN A 453 -9.91 1.39 12.48
N SER A 454 -9.32 0.20 12.31
CA SER A 454 -8.06 0.00 11.59
C SER A 454 -8.16 0.48 10.14
N ALA A 455 -9.20 0.08 9.40
CA ALA A 455 -9.40 0.52 8.03
C ALA A 455 -9.63 2.05 7.92
N LYS A 456 -10.34 2.66 8.87
CA LYS A 456 -10.43 4.13 9.00
C LYS A 456 -9.05 4.77 9.18
N ILE A 457 -8.20 4.23 10.06
CA ILE A 457 -6.84 4.74 10.32
C ILE A 457 -5.96 4.62 9.07
N LEU A 458 -5.91 3.47 8.41
CA LEU A 458 -5.15 3.26 7.17
C LEU A 458 -5.57 4.25 6.07
N ASN A 459 -6.88 4.44 5.89
CA ASN A 459 -7.43 5.40 4.92
C ASN A 459 -7.05 6.85 5.28
N MET A 460 -7.14 7.25 6.55
CA MET A 460 -6.72 8.58 7.01
C MET A 460 -5.22 8.82 6.80
N LEU A 461 -4.36 7.86 7.18
CA LEU A 461 -2.91 7.92 6.96
C LEU A 461 -2.59 8.06 5.47
N LYS A 462 -3.17 7.17 4.63
CA LYS A 462 -2.98 7.15 3.17
C LYS A 462 -3.38 8.48 2.53
N LEU A 463 -4.63 8.93 2.73
CA LEU A 463 -5.14 10.16 2.13
C LEU A 463 -4.37 11.40 2.57
N HIS A 464 -4.03 11.51 3.85
CA HIS A 464 -3.26 12.64 4.36
C HIS A 464 -1.85 12.69 3.75
N TYR A 465 -1.15 11.58 3.74
CA TYR A 465 0.21 11.50 3.23
C TYR A 465 0.26 11.78 1.71
N MET A 466 -0.70 11.24 0.95
CA MET A 466 -0.84 11.45 -0.49
C MET A 466 -1.31 12.87 -0.87
N ARG A 467 -1.95 13.63 0.04
CA ARG A 467 -2.27 15.06 -0.17
C ARG A 467 -1.10 15.99 0.17
N THR A 468 -0.19 15.58 1.05
CA THR A 468 0.83 16.46 1.64
C THR A 468 2.24 16.25 1.10
N ARG A 469 2.61 15.02 0.70
CA ARG A 469 3.97 14.64 0.31
C ARG A 469 4.13 14.39 -1.20
N SER A 470 5.39 14.27 -1.63
CA SER A 470 5.73 13.93 -3.02
C SER A 470 5.39 12.47 -3.35
N VAL A 471 5.23 12.17 -4.64
CA VAL A 471 4.95 10.81 -5.14
C VAL A 471 6.01 9.79 -4.69
N LYS A 472 7.29 10.18 -4.72
CA LYS A 472 8.42 9.34 -4.25
C LYS A 472 8.24 8.94 -2.78
N MET A 473 7.86 9.91 -1.94
CA MET A 473 7.62 9.69 -0.53
C MET A 473 6.40 8.79 -0.33
N ALA A 474 5.28 9.08 -1.01
CA ALA A 474 4.03 8.33 -0.88
C ALA A 474 4.19 6.84 -1.26
N ASN A 475 4.85 6.54 -2.39
CA ASN A 475 5.22 5.17 -2.74
C ASN A 475 6.02 4.50 -1.62
N SER A 476 7.06 5.16 -1.10
CA SER A 476 7.92 4.59 -0.04
C SER A 476 7.26 4.54 1.35
N PHE A 477 6.20 5.31 1.59
CA PHE A 477 5.43 5.30 2.84
C PHE A 477 4.43 4.13 2.88
N LEU A 478 3.78 3.85 1.74
CA LEU A 478 2.80 2.78 1.59
C LEU A 478 3.44 1.40 1.35
N GLN A 479 4.48 1.31 0.51
CA GLN A 479 5.09 0.03 0.09
C GLN A 479 6.42 -0.30 0.80
N GLY A 480 6.96 0.64 1.58
CA GLY A 480 8.25 0.49 2.26
C GLY A 480 9.42 0.36 1.28
N LYS A 481 10.02 -0.83 1.23
CA LYS A 481 11.05 -1.27 0.26
C LYS A 481 10.61 -2.50 -0.55
N ASN A 482 9.39 -3.00 -0.34
CA ASN A 482 8.94 -4.28 -0.90
C ASN A 482 8.24 -4.06 -2.25
N PHE A 483 9.03 -3.80 -3.29
CA PHE A 483 8.53 -3.49 -4.65
C PHE A 483 7.77 -4.65 -5.33
N GLN A 484 7.75 -5.86 -4.74
CA GLN A 484 7.19 -7.11 -5.25
C GLN A 484 5.76 -7.05 -5.84
N GLN A 485 5.00 -5.98 -5.59
CA GLN A 485 3.64 -5.83 -6.09
C GLN A 485 3.49 -4.82 -7.24
N ASP A 486 4.49 -3.99 -7.54
CA ASP A 486 4.48 -2.98 -8.64
C ASP A 486 3.23 -2.06 -8.67
N ILE A 487 2.59 -1.83 -7.51
CA ILE A 487 1.35 -1.04 -7.41
C ILE A 487 1.66 0.43 -7.70
N GLN A 488 0.90 1.02 -8.63
CA GLN A 488 1.03 2.43 -9.00
C GLN A 488 -0.01 3.28 -8.26
N ILE A 489 0.39 4.48 -7.85
CA ILE A 489 -0.50 5.47 -7.19
C ILE A 489 -0.78 6.68 -8.09
N PHE A 490 -0.50 6.59 -9.39
CA PHE A 490 -0.78 7.63 -10.39
C PHE A 490 -0.82 7.01 -11.79
N PHE A 491 -1.33 7.77 -12.78
CA PHE A 491 -1.23 7.42 -14.20
C PHE A 491 -1.03 8.68 -15.05
N ASP A 492 0.06 8.75 -15.82
CA ASP A 492 0.35 9.87 -16.73
C ASP A 492 0.42 9.38 -18.18
N TYR A 493 -0.50 9.82 -19.03
CA TYR A 493 -0.55 9.40 -20.43
C TYR A 493 0.32 10.27 -21.35
N ARG A 494 0.92 11.38 -20.87
CA ARG A 494 1.75 12.25 -21.72
C ARG A 494 2.98 11.53 -22.26
N GLY A 495 3.12 11.49 -23.58
CA GLY A 495 4.23 10.81 -24.28
C GLY A 495 3.87 9.44 -24.85
N LEU A 496 2.63 8.98 -24.66
CA LEU A 496 1.99 7.86 -25.36
C LEU A 496 1.24 8.34 -26.63
N PRO A 497 0.73 7.44 -27.50
CA PRO A 497 0.06 7.83 -28.74
C PRO A 497 -1.17 8.71 -28.52
N SER A 498 -1.29 9.81 -29.26
CA SER A 498 -2.50 10.66 -29.29
C SER A 498 -3.73 9.98 -29.91
N GLU A 499 -3.54 8.89 -30.66
CA GLU A 499 -4.60 8.00 -31.12
C GLU A 499 -4.23 6.55 -30.82
N ILE A 500 -5.14 5.80 -30.19
CA ILE A 500 -4.88 4.40 -29.79
C ILE A 500 -6.12 3.51 -30.03
N GLN A 501 -5.92 2.23 -30.36
CA GLN A 501 -7.01 1.25 -30.36
C GLN A 501 -7.26 0.78 -28.92
N ASP A 502 -8.53 0.62 -28.55
CA ASP A 502 -8.96 0.04 -27.26
C ASP A 502 -8.29 -1.30 -26.92
N THR A 503 -8.20 -2.17 -27.92
CA THR A 503 -7.58 -3.50 -27.86
C THR A 503 -6.07 -3.45 -27.68
N ALA A 504 -5.39 -2.46 -28.26
CA ALA A 504 -3.95 -2.25 -28.05
C ALA A 504 -3.68 -1.72 -26.63
N PHE A 505 -4.44 -0.71 -26.18
CA PHE A 505 -4.32 -0.16 -24.82
C PHE A 505 -4.57 -1.25 -23.75
N ASN A 506 -5.64 -2.03 -23.89
CA ASN A 506 -5.92 -3.15 -22.98
C ASN A 506 -4.91 -4.31 -23.10
N GLY A 507 -4.16 -4.42 -24.21
CA GLY A 507 -3.07 -5.37 -24.39
C GLY A 507 -1.78 -4.94 -23.68
N THR A 508 -1.46 -3.64 -23.69
CA THR A 508 -0.29 -3.06 -23.00
C THR A 508 -0.53 -2.93 -21.49
N PHE A 509 -1.66 -2.37 -21.07
CA PHE A 509 -1.91 -2.05 -19.67
C PHE A 509 -2.81 -3.06 -18.94
N GLY A 510 -3.41 -4.02 -19.67
CA GLY A 510 -4.37 -4.98 -19.11
C GLY A 510 -5.75 -4.38 -18.85
N LYS A 511 -6.79 -5.23 -18.94
CA LYS A 511 -8.21 -4.82 -18.99
C LYS A 511 -8.88 -4.57 -17.63
N ASP A 512 -8.35 -5.15 -16.57
CA ASP A 512 -8.92 -5.21 -15.21
C ASP A 512 -7.79 -5.26 -14.15
N GLY A 513 -8.15 -5.35 -12.87
CA GLY A 513 -7.20 -5.32 -11.74
C GLY A 513 -6.22 -6.49 -11.65
N ASP A 514 -6.52 -7.63 -12.30
CA ASP A 514 -5.72 -8.86 -12.19
C ASP A 514 -4.64 -8.98 -13.29
N HIS A 515 -4.76 -8.20 -14.38
CA HIS A 515 -3.87 -8.27 -15.55
C HIS A 515 -3.16 -6.94 -15.80
N GLY A 516 -1.83 -6.94 -16.01
CA GLY A 516 -1.06 -5.76 -16.41
C GLY A 516 -0.86 -4.75 -15.27
N ILE A 517 -0.90 -3.44 -15.57
CA ILE A 517 -0.64 -2.38 -14.58
C ILE A 517 -1.65 -2.46 -13.41
N ARG A 518 -1.17 -2.45 -12.18
CA ARG A 518 -2.03 -2.50 -10.98
C ARG A 518 -2.01 -1.16 -10.25
N PHE A 519 -3.16 -0.76 -9.73
CA PHE A 519 -3.36 0.51 -9.05
C PHE A 519 -3.76 0.30 -7.59
N ASP A 520 -3.43 1.28 -6.75
CA ASP A 520 -4.09 1.43 -5.46
C ASP A 520 -5.54 1.92 -5.68
N GLU A 521 -6.42 1.68 -4.70
CA GLU A 521 -7.80 2.21 -4.70
C GLU A 521 -7.82 3.76 -4.82
N VAL A 522 -6.79 4.41 -4.29
CA VAL A 522 -6.56 5.86 -4.36
C VAL A 522 -5.40 6.17 -5.30
N LEU A 523 -5.62 7.06 -6.28
CA LEU A 523 -4.54 7.65 -7.08
C LEU A 523 -4.27 9.10 -6.65
N MET A 524 -3.00 9.49 -6.52
CA MET A 524 -2.56 10.88 -6.34
C MET A 524 -2.98 11.75 -7.52
N TYR A 525 -2.74 11.26 -8.75
CA TYR A 525 -3.23 11.93 -9.93
C TYR A 525 -3.46 10.98 -11.11
N VAL A 526 -4.37 11.36 -12.01
CA VAL A 526 -4.38 10.88 -13.40
C VAL A 526 -4.24 12.07 -14.33
N ARG A 527 -3.51 11.89 -15.44
CA ARG A 527 -3.30 12.93 -16.44
C ARG A 527 -3.47 12.39 -17.85
N PHE A 528 -4.39 13.01 -18.60
CA PHE A 528 -4.63 12.72 -20.01
C PHE A 528 -4.35 13.97 -20.86
N PRO A 529 -3.44 13.90 -21.84
CA PRO A 529 -3.36 14.91 -22.89
C PRO A 529 -4.58 14.77 -23.82
N ASN A 530 -4.62 15.55 -24.90
CA ASN A 530 -5.61 15.38 -25.96
C ASN A 530 -5.41 14.03 -26.72
N VAL A 531 -6.02 12.94 -26.21
CA VAL A 531 -5.94 11.56 -26.75
C VAL A 531 -7.30 11.03 -27.18
N THR A 532 -7.35 10.35 -28.33
CA THR A 532 -8.55 9.71 -28.94
C THR A 532 -8.47 8.18 -28.85
N VAL A 533 -9.59 7.52 -28.51
CA VAL A 533 -9.69 6.05 -28.38
C VAL A 533 -10.55 5.49 -29.51
N ILE A 534 -9.87 4.87 -30.49
CA ILE A 534 -10.51 4.29 -31.66
C ILE A 534 -11.08 2.91 -31.29
N GLN A 535 -12.40 2.84 -31.15
CA GLN A 535 -13.16 1.61 -30.92
C GLN A 535 -13.82 1.15 -32.22
N LYS A 536 -13.73 -0.14 -32.56
CA LYS A 536 -14.21 -0.69 -33.83
C LYS A 536 -15.12 -1.91 -33.66
N GLY A 537 -15.98 -2.13 -34.65
CA GLY A 537 -16.89 -3.28 -34.71
C GLY A 537 -18.14 -3.15 -33.83
N ARG A 538 -18.84 -4.27 -33.62
CA ARG A 538 -20.20 -4.31 -33.02
C ARG A 538 -20.30 -3.84 -31.56
N ARG A 539 -19.18 -3.62 -30.87
CA ARG A 539 -19.12 -3.15 -29.48
C ARG A 539 -18.79 -1.67 -29.33
N ALA A 540 -18.38 -0.99 -30.40
CA ALA A 540 -18.07 0.44 -30.33
C ALA A 540 -19.32 1.24 -29.92
N PRO A 541 -19.20 2.21 -29.00
CA PRO A 541 -20.31 3.06 -28.61
C PRO A 541 -20.79 3.86 -29.82
N LYS A 542 -22.10 4.01 -29.96
CA LYS A 542 -22.68 4.94 -30.93
C LYS A 542 -22.50 6.37 -30.40
N PRO A 543 -21.92 7.31 -31.16
CA PRO A 543 -21.82 8.70 -30.75
C PRO A 543 -23.19 9.25 -30.37
N ARG A 544 -23.34 9.75 -29.13
CA ARG A 544 -24.60 10.32 -28.64
C ARG A 544 -24.82 11.75 -29.16
N ALA A 545 -23.72 12.49 -29.34
CA ALA A 545 -23.66 13.88 -29.80
C ALA A 545 -22.34 14.12 -30.57
N PRO A 546 -22.14 15.30 -31.20
CA PRO A 546 -20.88 15.65 -31.87
C PRO A 546 -19.68 15.86 -30.94
N GLY A 547 -19.91 16.04 -29.63
CA GLY A 547 -18.85 16.17 -28.62
C GLY A 547 -18.15 14.84 -28.33
N ARG A 548 -16.90 14.92 -27.89
CA ARG A 548 -16.04 13.74 -27.67
C ARG A 548 -16.50 12.88 -26.50
N GLN A 549 -16.14 11.59 -26.58
CA GLN A 549 -16.54 10.55 -25.62
C GLN A 549 -15.37 9.64 -25.19
N ASP A 550 -14.13 10.00 -25.54
CA ASP A 550 -12.94 9.16 -25.38
C ASP A 550 -12.60 8.89 -23.90
N MET A 551 -12.81 9.89 -23.03
CA MET A 551 -12.54 9.77 -21.59
C MET A 551 -13.44 8.73 -20.88
N GLU A 552 -14.64 8.44 -21.40
CA GLU A 552 -15.51 7.39 -20.83
C GLU A 552 -14.82 6.03 -20.86
N PHE A 553 -13.95 5.75 -21.83
CA PHE A 553 -13.14 4.52 -21.85
C PHE A 553 -12.13 4.49 -20.70
N PHE A 554 -11.31 5.54 -20.56
CA PHE A 554 -10.23 5.56 -19.57
C PHE A 554 -10.74 5.54 -18.12
N PHE A 555 -11.79 6.27 -17.78
CA PHE A 555 -12.31 6.26 -16.41
C PHE A 555 -13.10 4.99 -16.07
N ASN A 556 -13.79 4.35 -17.03
CA ASN A 556 -14.35 3.02 -16.81
C ASN A 556 -13.25 1.95 -16.66
N TRP A 557 -12.13 2.07 -17.39
CA TRP A 557 -10.95 1.21 -17.22
C TRP A 557 -10.30 1.39 -15.84
N LEU A 558 -10.06 2.62 -15.38
CA LEU A 558 -9.57 2.90 -14.02
C LEU A 558 -10.50 2.30 -12.95
N TYR A 559 -11.82 2.41 -13.13
CA TYR A 559 -12.78 1.80 -12.21
C TYR A 559 -12.72 0.25 -12.24
N ALA A 560 -12.59 -0.37 -13.41
CA ALA A 560 -12.40 -1.81 -13.58
C ALA A 560 -11.05 -2.33 -13.05
N LYS A 561 -10.05 -1.45 -12.96
CA LYS A 561 -8.75 -1.70 -12.29
C LYS A 561 -8.82 -1.66 -10.76
N GLY A 562 -9.94 -1.24 -10.18
CA GLY A 562 -10.12 -1.12 -8.72
C GLY A 562 -10.02 0.30 -8.17
N VAL A 563 -9.73 1.31 -8.99
CA VAL A 563 -9.67 2.71 -8.53
C VAL A 563 -11.06 3.18 -8.09
N ARG A 564 -11.16 3.76 -6.89
CA ARG A 564 -12.39 4.39 -6.37
C ARG A 564 -12.21 5.87 -6.07
N ARG A 565 -10.96 6.34 -5.93
CA ARG A 565 -10.65 7.75 -5.68
C ARG A 565 -9.45 8.24 -6.48
N ILE A 566 -9.55 9.48 -6.94
CA ILE A 566 -8.45 10.20 -7.58
C ILE A 566 -8.32 11.57 -6.90
N LEU A 567 -7.17 11.85 -6.28
CA LEU A 567 -6.94 13.13 -5.61
C LEU A 567 -6.83 14.28 -6.61
N LYS A 568 -6.27 14.05 -7.81
CA LYS A 568 -6.28 15.01 -8.92
C LYS A 568 -6.54 14.40 -10.30
N VAL A 569 -7.51 14.94 -11.03
CA VAL A 569 -7.78 14.63 -12.44
C VAL A 569 -7.30 15.78 -13.31
N GLU A 570 -6.37 15.54 -14.24
CA GLU A 570 -5.94 16.50 -15.27
C GLU A 570 -6.33 16.00 -16.67
N VAL A 571 -7.10 16.80 -17.43
CA VAL A 571 -7.51 16.48 -18.81
C VAL A 571 -7.32 17.69 -19.72
N GLU A 572 -6.44 17.56 -20.71
CA GLU A 572 -6.24 18.54 -21.78
C GLU A 572 -7.32 18.34 -22.87
N ASP A 573 -8.45 19.04 -22.75
CA ASP A 573 -9.55 18.94 -23.72
C ASP A 573 -9.26 19.70 -25.03
N SER A 574 -10.00 19.37 -26.08
CA SER A 574 -9.83 19.92 -27.43
C SER A 574 -10.64 21.19 -27.65
N ASP A 575 -9.96 22.31 -27.93
CA ASP A 575 -10.60 23.59 -28.28
C ASP A 575 -11.40 23.58 -29.59
N LYS A 576 -11.28 22.53 -30.42
CA LYS A 576 -12.03 22.39 -31.70
C LYS A 576 -13.30 21.56 -31.52
N ILE A 577 -13.19 20.45 -30.79
CA ILE A 577 -14.30 19.53 -30.50
C ILE A 577 -14.08 19.04 -29.06
N PRO A 578 -14.62 19.72 -28.03
CA PRO A 578 -14.43 19.31 -26.64
C PRO A 578 -15.25 18.04 -26.31
N HIS A 579 -15.03 17.48 -25.12
CA HIS A 579 -15.94 16.47 -24.58
C HIS A 579 -17.32 17.08 -24.29
N SER A 580 -18.38 16.29 -24.47
CA SER A 580 -19.72 16.73 -24.07
C SER A 580 -19.85 16.71 -22.55
N ASP A 581 -20.61 17.64 -21.98
CA ASP A 581 -20.88 17.74 -20.55
C ASP A 581 -21.48 16.44 -19.96
N GLU A 582 -22.31 15.75 -20.75
CA GLU A 582 -22.80 14.39 -20.48
C GLU A 582 -21.65 13.35 -20.38
N SER A 583 -20.66 13.41 -21.29
CA SER A 583 -19.50 12.50 -21.27
C SER A 583 -18.59 12.73 -20.07
N ILE A 584 -18.38 14.00 -19.68
CA ILE A 584 -17.62 14.36 -18.48
C ILE A 584 -18.32 13.81 -17.23
N ALA A 585 -19.63 14.03 -17.12
CA ALA A 585 -20.44 13.50 -16.01
C ALA A 585 -20.41 11.96 -15.94
N LEU A 586 -20.54 11.26 -17.08
CA LEU A 586 -20.51 9.79 -17.13
C LEU A 586 -19.11 9.19 -16.91
N SER A 587 -18.05 9.93 -17.26
CA SER A 587 -16.67 9.53 -16.97
C SER A 587 -16.41 9.52 -15.46
N LEU A 588 -16.92 10.51 -14.73
CA LEU A 588 -16.57 10.77 -13.33
C LEU A 588 -17.68 10.43 -12.32
N GLU A 589 -18.81 9.83 -12.75
CA GLU A 589 -19.91 9.53 -11.80
C GLU A 589 -19.58 8.42 -10.79
N LYS A 590 -18.62 7.52 -11.08
CA LYS A 590 -18.30 6.34 -10.24
C LYS A 590 -17.07 6.51 -9.34
N ILE A 591 -16.33 7.60 -9.49
CA ILE A 591 -15.02 7.81 -8.86
C ILE A 591 -15.09 9.09 -8.03
N VAL A 592 -14.59 9.04 -6.80
CA VAL A 592 -14.46 10.22 -5.95
C VAL A 592 -13.28 11.06 -6.44
N VAL A 593 -13.54 12.33 -6.80
CA VAL A 593 -12.51 13.28 -7.25
C VAL A 593 -12.34 14.40 -6.21
N GLU A 594 -11.10 14.72 -5.84
CA GLU A 594 -10.81 15.81 -4.89
C GLU A 594 -10.30 17.10 -5.58
N HIS A 595 -9.57 16.99 -6.70
CA HIS A 595 -9.21 18.11 -7.58
C HIS A 595 -9.57 17.79 -9.04
N LEU A 596 -10.45 18.58 -9.66
CA LEU A 596 -10.75 18.52 -11.09
C LEU A 596 -10.00 19.62 -11.85
N ASP A 597 -9.25 19.26 -12.88
CA ASP A 597 -8.52 20.16 -13.78
C ASP A 597 -8.81 19.74 -15.24
N TRP A 598 -10.04 20.02 -15.70
CA TRP A 598 -10.52 19.68 -17.04
C TRP A 598 -10.53 20.94 -17.91
N GLN A 599 -9.65 21.00 -18.92
CA GLN A 599 -9.41 22.22 -19.72
C GLN A 599 -10.47 22.50 -20.79
N LYS A 600 -11.73 22.18 -20.52
CA LYS A 600 -12.91 22.58 -21.31
C LYS A 600 -13.27 24.02 -20.94
N THR A 601 -13.28 24.90 -21.94
CA THR A 601 -13.72 26.30 -21.78
C THR A 601 -15.18 26.33 -21.34
N ASP A 602 -15.49 27.15 -20.34
CA ASP A 602 -16.83 27.38 -19.80
C ASP A 602 -17.58 26.08 -19.43
N LEU A 603 -16.91 25.19 -18.68
CA LEU A 603 -17.49 23.97 -18.12
C LEU A 603 -18.70 24.27 -17.22
N ASP A 604 -19.82 23.58 -17.44
CA ASP A 604 -21.08 23.77 -16.71
C ASP A 604 -20.94 23.43 -15.21
N PRO A 605 -21.31 24.34 -14.27
CA PRO A 605 -21.30 24.03 -12.84
C PRO A 605 -22.14 22.81 -12.46
N GLN A 606 -23.25 22.53 -13.15
CA GLN A 606 -24.12 21.40 -12.82
C GLN A 606 -23.41 20.06 -13.04
N VAL A 607 -22.51 19.96 -14.03
CA VAL A 607 -21.63 18.79 -14.24
C VAL A 607 -20.70 18.60 -13.04
N ILE A 608 -20.09 19.70 -12.56
CA ILE A 608 -19.10 19.70 -11.48
C ILE A 608 -19.77 19.32 -10.15
N CYS A 609 -21.01 19.78 -9.91
CA CYS A 609 -21.81 19.37 -8.74
C CYS A 609 -22.21 17.88 -8.79
N GLN A 610 -22.40 17.29 -9.98
CA GLN A 610 -22.81 15.90 -10.19
C GLN A 610 -21.67 14.85 -10.17
N LEU A 611 -20.41 15.24 -9.96
CA LEU A 611 -19.28 14.31 -9.87
C LEU A 611 -19.43 13.33 -8.70
N GLY A 612 -18.99 12.08 -8.87
CA GLY A 612 -19.07 11.06 -7.81
C GLY A 612 -20.49 10.61 -7.42
N LYS A 613 -21.56 11.06 -8.09
CA LYS A 613 -22.97 10.77 -7.74
C LYS A 613 -23.38 9.28 -7.67
N LYS A 614 -22.58 8.38 -8.24
CA LYS A 614 -22.69 6.91 -8.17
C LYS A 614 -21.39 6.26 -7.69
N ALA A 615 -20.51 6.99 -7.02
CA ALA A 615 -19.31 6.41 -6.44
C ALA A 615 -19.71 5.52 -5.26
N ASP A 616 -19.25 4.27 -5.28
CA ASP A 616 -19.32 3.41 -4.11
C ASP A 616 -18.44 4.02 -3.02
N HIS A 617 -19.05 4.78 -2.10
CA HIS A 617 -18.35 5.28 -0.93
C HIS A 617 -17.88 4.08 -0.10
N PRO A 618 -16.57 3.91 0.15
CA PRO A 618 -16.10 2.87 1.04
C PRO A 618 -16.72 3.03 2.43
N SER A 619 -17.08 1.92 3.07
CA SER A 619 -17.83 1.86 4.35
C SER A 619 -17.05 2.37 5.58
N PHE A 620 -16.04 3.19 5.37
CA PHE A 620 -15.18 3.83 6.38
C PHE A 620 -15.69 5.23 6.75
N TYR A 621 -16.56 5.83 5.94
CA TYR A 621 -17.36 6.98 6.33
C TYR A 621 -18.42 6.58 7.37
N GLU A 622 -18.98 7.57 8.06
CA GLU A 622 -19.95 7.33 9.14
C GLU A 622 -21.27 6.83 8.55
N SER A 623 -21.47 5.51 8.70
CA SER A 623 -22.77 4.85 8.56
C SER A 623 -23.45 4.85 9.92
N ASP A 624 -24.63 5.46 9.96
CA ASP A 624 -25.50 5.37 11.12
C ASP A 624 -26.04 3.94 11.26
N ALA A 625 -26.62 3.60 12.43
CA ALA A 625 -27.19 2.26 12.69
C ALA A 625 -28.38 1.85 11.80
N LYS A 626 -28.70 2.65 10.76
CA LYS A 626 -29.70 2.41 9.71
C LYS A 626 -29.09 2.17 8.32
N GLY A 627 -27.78 2.41 8.13
CA GLY A 627 -27.07 2.15 6.86
C GLY A 627 -26.98 3.33 5.87
N ASP A 628 -27.62 4.47 6.14
CA ASP A 628 -27.44 5.68 5.33
C ASP A 628 -26.04 6.31 5.55
N SER A 629 -25.50 6.88 4.48
CA SER A 629 -24.20 7.58 4.48
C SER A 629 -24.39 9.08 4.69
N ILE A 630 -23.89 9.61 5.81
CA ILE A 630 -24.10 11.00 6.23
C ILE A 630 -23.09 11.98 5.60
N GLY A 631 -22.01 11.48 4.99
CA GLY A 631 -21.01 12.32 4.33
C GLY A 631 -21.48 12.92 2.98
N PRO A 632 -21.02 14.14 2.61
CA PRO A 632 -21.38 14.76 1.35
C PRO A 632 -20.96 13.91 0.13
N LYS A 633 -21.92 13.69 -0.77
CA LYS A 633 -21.79 12.84 -1.97
C LYS A 633 -20.72 13.30 -2.96
N ASN A 634 -20.32 14.56 -2.88
CA ASN A 634 -19.25 15.15 -3.69
C ASN A 634 -18.14 15.66 -2.75
N GLN A 635 -16.92 15.16 -2.96
CA GLN A 635 -15.75 15.41 -2.09
C GLN A 635 -14.76 16.39 -2.74
N LEU A 636 -15.16 17.11 -3.79
CA LEU A 636 -14.31 18.07 -4.51
C LEU A 636 -13.86 19.22 -3.61
N ARG A 637 -12.53 19.43 -3.54
CA ARG A 637 -11.83 20.46 -2.76
C ARG A 637 -11.24 21.56 -3.63
N GLU A 638 -10.72 21.21 -4.80
CA GLU A 638 -10.12 22.17 -5.73
C GLU A 638 -10.69 21.98 -7.15
N VAL A 639 -10.92 23.07 -7.87
CA VAL A 639 -11.29 23.03 -9.29
C VAL A 639 -10.45 24.00 -10.09
N THR A 640 -9.95 23.58 -11.25
CA THR A 640 -9.32 24.46 -12.24
C THR A 640 -10.29 24.66 -13.40
N LEU A 641 -10.63 25.92 -13.71
CA LEU A 641 -11.63 26.28 -14.71
C LEU A 641 -10.99 27.14 -15.81
N LYS A 642 -11.28 26.82 -17.07
CA LYS A 642 -10.91 27.61 -18.25
C LYS A 642 -12.08 28.51 -18.61
N TRP A 643 -11.87 29.82 -18.65
CA TRP A 643 -12.92 30.82 -18.86
C TRP A 643 -12.75 31.52 -20.21
N SER A 644 -13.84 31.79 -20.93
CA SER A 644 -13.82 32.54 -22.21
C SER A 644 -13.69 34.06 -22.06
N GLY A 645 -13.91 34.60 -20.87
CA GLY A 645 -14.18 36.03 -20.66
C GLY A 645 -15.67 36.39 -20.52
N ASN A 646 -16.59 35.43 -20.77
CA ASN A 646 -18.02 35.69 -20.65
C ASN A 646 -18.49 35.79 -19.18
N ASN A 647 -18.96 36.97 -18.77
CA ASN A 647 -19.47 37.22 -17.41
C ASN A 647 -20.72 36.38 -17.04
N ALA A 648 -21.50 35.89 -18.02
CA ALA A 648 -22.62 34.99 -17.74
C ALA A 648 -22.14 33.68 -17.08
N VAL A 649 -20.95 33.20 -17.45
CA VAL A 649 -20.33 31.98 -16.92
C VAL A 649 -19.84 32.20 -15.48
N LEU A 650 -19.22 33.36 -15.20
CA LEU A 650 -18.92 33.76 -13.82
C LEU A 650 -20.19 33.85 -12.95
N ARG A 651 -21.32 34.29 -13.51
CA ARG A 651 -22.60 34.33 -12.80
C ARG A 651 -23.11 32.92 -12.47
N ALA A 652 -23.14 32.01 -13.45
CA ALA A 652 -23.53 30.62 -13.23
C ALA A 652 -22.64 29.90 -12.19
N TRP A 653 -21.31 29.97 -12.33
CA TRP A 653 -20.37 29.36 -11.37
C TRP A 653 -20.52 29.85 -9.92
N SER A 654 -21.17 31.00 -9.68
CA SER A 654 -21.39 31.57 -8.35
C SER A 654 -22.85 31.64 -7.92
N GLU A 655 -23.79 31.08 -8.68
CA GLU A 655 -25.19 31.00 -8.26
C GLU A 655 -25.39 29.97 -7.13
N SER A 656 -26.50 30.03 -6.39
CA SER A 656 -26.75 29.15 -5.24
C SER A 656 -26.80 27.65 -5.62
N GLU A 657 -27.18 27.34 -6.86
CA GLU A 657 -27.20 25.98 -7.40
C GLU A 657 -25.90 25.58 -8.13
N GLY A 658 -24.95 26.49 -8.25
CA GLY A 658 -23.64 26.25 -8.86
C GLY A 658 -22.61 25.71 -7.85
N LEU A 659 -21.34 26.12 -8.02
CA LEU A 659 -20.24 25.70 -7.15
C LEU A 659 -20.46 25.92 -5.63
N PRO A 660 -21.25 26.91 -5.16
CA PRO A 660 -21.72 27.01 -3.78
C PRO A 660 -22.42 25.78 -3.18
N GLN A 661 -22.91 24.82 -3.99
CA GLN A 661 -23.45 23.54 -3.48
C GLN A 661 -22.37 22.59 -2.96
N LEU A 662 -21.13 22.70 -3.47
CA LEU A 662 -20.03 21.81 -3.10
C LEU A 662 -19.59 22.13 -1.67
N GLU A 663 -19.83 21.23 -0.71
CA GLU A 663 -19.53 21.51 0.72
C GLU A 663 -18.02 21.57 1.02
N ASN A 664 -17.22 20.75 0.33
CA ASN A 664 -15.78 20.60 0.57
C ASN A 664 -14.88 21.56 -0.25
N LEU A 665 -15.44 22.36 -1.16
CA LEU A 665 -14.64 23.21 -2.06
C LEU A 665 -13.87 24.28 -1.26
N GLU A 666 -12.55 24.24 -1.34
CA GLU A 666 -11.60 25.15 -0.68
C GLU A 666 -11.07 26.20 -1.67
N ALA A 667 -10.80 25.81 -2.93
CA ALA A 667 -10.18 26.68 -3.92
C ALA A 667 -10.70 26.52 -5.36
N ILE A 668 -10.74 27.63 -6.09
CA ILE A 668 -10.98 27.71 -7.53
C ILE A 668 -9.76 28.33 -8.19
N ASN A 669 -9.08 27.60 -9.07
CA ASN A 669 -8.08 28.17 -9.97
C ASN A 669 -8.76 28.60 -11.26
N LEU A 670 -8.76 29.91 -11.54
CA LEU A 670 -9.35 30.44 -12.76
C LEU A 670 -8.25 30.72 -13.79
N ASN A 671 -8.21 29.92 -14.85
CA ASN A 671 -7.37 30.17 -16.02
C ASN A 671 -8.03 31.27 -16.86
N ILE A 672 -7.52 32.50 -16.76
CA ILE A 672 -8.02 33.70 -17.45
C ILE A 672 -7.23 33.86 -18.77
N PRO A 673 -7.89 34.07 -19.92
CA PRO A 673 -7.21 34.35 -21.18
C PRO A 673 -6.30 35.59 -21.10
N PRO A 674 -5.23 35.69 -21.92
CA PRO A 674 -4.46 36.93 -22.00
C PRO A 674 -5.33 38.07 -22.54
N GLN A 675 -5.04 39.31 -22.15
CA GLN A 675 -5.85 40.49 -22.49
C GLN A 675 -5.99 40.78 -24.00
N SER A 676 -5.18 40.14 -24.85
CA SER A 676 -5.35 40.16 -26.32
C SER A 676 -6.58 39.39 -26.81
N ASP A 677 -7.05 38.43 -26.01
CA ASP A 677 -8.06 37.44 -26.40
C ASP A 677 -9.41 37.74 -25.71
N LEU A 678 -9.42 38.74 -24.82
CA LEU A 678 -10.60 39.25 -24.11
C LEU A 678 -11.15 40.49 -24.82
N PHE A 679 -12.45 40.46 -25.13
CA PHE A 679 -13.16 41.60 -25.73
C PHE A 679 -13.42 42.75 -24.74
N ASP A 680 -13.36 42.45 -23.43
CA ASP A 680 -13.58 43.40 -22.34
C ASP A 680 -12.27 44.00 -21.81
N THR A 681 -12.35 45.23 -21.28
CA THR A 681 -11.19 45.94 -20.70
C THR A 681 -10.73 45.30 -19.37
N SER A 682 -9.43 45.37 -19.08
CA SER A 682 -8.84 44.80 -17.85
C SER A 682 -9.51 45.26 -16.56
N ASN A 683 -9.99 46.52 -16.50
CA ASN A 683 -10.68 47.04 -15.33
C ASN A 683 -12.07 46.41 -15.16
N TRP A 684 -12.81 46.23 -16.26
CA TRP A 684 -14.12 45.58 -16.26
C TRP A 684 -14.00 44.09 -15.91
N VAL A 685 -13.00 43.41 -16.46
CA VAL A 685 -12.65 42.03 -16.11
C VAL A 685 -12.35 41.91 -14.61
N ALA A 686 -11.52 42.79 -14.05
CA ALA A 686 -11.21 42.80 -12.62
C ALA A 686 -12.45 43.00 -11.73
N THR A 687 -13.34 43.94 -12.07
CA THR A 687 -14.62 44.17 -11.35
C THR A 687 -15.51 42.92 -11.37
N ASN A 688 -15.68 42.28 -12.53
CA ASN A 688 -16.50 41.06 -12.64
C ASN A 688 -15.93 39.88 -11.82
N LEU A 689 -14.60 39.80 -11.69
CA LEU A 689 -13.92 38.77 -10.89
C LEU A 689 -14.08 38.97 -9.38
N GLU A 690 -14.08 40.22 -8.90
CA GLU A 690 -14.35 40.49 -7.47
C GLU A 690 -15.85 40.36 -7.15
N GLU A 691 -16.75 40.77 -8.06
CA GLU A 691 -18.19 40.45 -7.94
C GLU A 691 -18.43 38.94 -7.88
N PHE A 692 -17.75 38.16 -8.72
CA PHE A 692 -17.79 36.70 -8.72
C PHE A 692 -17.35 36.14 -7.36
N ARG A 693 -16.19 36.57 -6.86
CA ARG A 693 -15.65 36.14 -5.58
C ARG A 693 -16.59 36.45 -4.41
N ALA A 694 -17.15 37.67 -4.37
CA ALA A 694 -18.09 38.08 -3.32
C ALA A 694 -19.39 37.27 -3.37
N ARG A 695 -19.97 37.09 -4.56
CA ARG A 695 -21.22 36.34 -4.78
C ARG A 695 -21.05 34.84 -4.45
N LEU A 696 -19.96 34.23 -4.89
CA LEU A 696 -19.58 32.85 -4.59
C LEU A 696 -19.53 32.60 -3.06
N ASN A 697 -18.79 33.45 -2.34
CA ASN A 697 -18.58 33.30 -0.90
C ASN A 697 -19.85 33.57 -0.08
N ARG A 698 -20.65 34.57 -0.46
CA ARG A 698 -21.96 34.80 0.17
C ARG A 698 -22.87 33.57 0.02
N ASN A 699 -23.09 33.15 -1.22
CA ASN A 699 -24.02 32.05 -1.55
C ASN A 699 -23.56 30.71 -0.91
N ALA A 700 -22.25 30.46 -0.82
CA ALA A 700 -21.71 29.26 -0.15
C ALA A 700 -21.95 29.25 1.38
N ASN A 701 -21.97 30.42 2.02
CA ASN A 701 -22.33 30.53 3.44
C ASN A 701 -23.85 30.47 3.66
N GLU A 702 -24.65 30.99 2.72
CA GLU A 702 -26.12 30.85 2.73
C GLU A 702 -26.53 29.37 2.63
N ASN A 703 -25.99 28.61 1.67
CA ASN A 703 -26.21 27.16 1.53
C ASN A 703 -25.82 26.40 2.81
N ARG A 704 -24.67 26.70 3.40
CA ARG A 704 -24.20 26.05 4.64
C ARG A 704 -25.14 26.33 5.84
N ARG A 705 -25.68 27.54 5.93
CA ARG A 705 -26.69 27.91 6.97
C ARG A 705 -28.01 27.19 6.75
N ALA A 706 -28.43 27.00 5.50
CA ALA A 706 -29.62 26.23 5.15
C ALA A 706 -29.48 24.76 5.59
N ASN A 707 -28.42 24.06 5.17
CA ASN A 707 -28.20 22.64 5.53
C ASN A 707 -28.18 22.44 7.05
N THR A 708 -27.42 23.27 7.78
CA THR A 708 -27.35 23.24 9.26
C THR A 708 -28.73 23.40 9.91
N THR A 709 -29.66 24.13 9.28
CA THR A 709 -31.02 24.33 9.81
C THR A 709 -31.89 23.08 9.62
N VAL A 710 -31.73 22.36 8.50
CA VAL A 710 -32.45 21.11 8.21
C VAL A 710 -32.06 20.01 9.19
N ASP A 711 -30.76 19.84 9.46
CA ASP A 711 -30.25 18.81 10.38
C ASP A 711 -30.78 18.98 11.81
N VAL A 712 -30.91 20.24 12.27
CA VAL A 712 -31.47 20.57 13.58
C VAL A 712 -32.97 20.23 13.66
N ILE A 713 -33.73 20.39 12.58
CA ILE A 713 -35.16 20.06 12.52
C ILE A 713 -35.35 18.53 12.51
N ALA A 714 -34.60 17.79 11.68
CA ALA A 714 -34.64 16.32 11.65
C ALA A 714 -34.23 15.70 13.00
N SER A 715 -33.28 16.33 13.71
CA SER A 715 -32.88 15.95 15.07
C SER A 715 -33.96 16.21 16.12
N ALA A 716 -34.88 17.16 15.90
CA ALA A 716 -35.95 17.48 16.84
C ALA A 716 -37.15 16.52 16.69
N GLU A 717 -37.54 16.17 15.45
CA GLU A 717 -38.70 15.31 15.19
C GLU A 717 -38.52 13.87 15.68
N SER A 718 -37.28 13.39 15.78
CA SER A 718 -36.95 12.04 16.26
C SER A 718 -36.97 11.89 17.81
N GLY A 719 -37.13 12.98 18.58
CA GLY A 719 -37.10 12.98 20.05
C GLY A 719 -38.43 13.20 20.77
N ALA A 720 -39.54 13.39 20.04
CA ALA A 720 -40.76 13.99 20.59
C ALA A 720 -41.76 13.01 21.22
N LEU A 721 -41.45 12.44 22.40
CA LEU A 721 -42.48 11.76 23.22
C LEU A 721 -42.21 11.71 24.74
N ASN A 722 -42.36 12.86 25.42
CA ASN A 722 -42.99 12.95 26.75
C ASN A 722 -43.26 14.42 27.16
N THR A 723 -44.26 14.63 28.00
CA THR A 723 -44.61 15.91 28.64
C THR A 723 -43.70 16.16 29.87
N SER A 724 -43.60 17.34 30.49
CA SER A 724 -44.49 18.51 30.53
C SER A 724 -43.76 19.85 30.75
N SER A 725 -44.52 20.96 30.74
CA SER A 725 -44.08 22.35 30.97
C SER A 725 -43.20 22.57 32.21
N GLU A 726 -42.14 23.37 32.06
CA GLU A 726 -41.84 24.46 33.00
C GLU A 726 -41.04 25.59 32.31
N HIS A 727 -41.30 26.86 32.66
CA HIS A 727 -40.62 28.02 32.06
C HIS A 727 -39.30 28.34 32.77
N ARG A 728 -38.16 28.23 32.06
CA ARG A 728 -36.97 29.06 32.33
C ARG A 728 -36.31 29.55 31.05
N SER A 729 -36.15 30.86 30.95
CA SER A 729 -35.36 31.52 29.92
C SER A 729 -33.86 31.29 30.16
N SER A 730 -33.20 30.61 29.23
CA SER A 730 -31.73 30.55 29.18
C SER A 730 -31.27 30.75 27.75
N THR A 731 -30.71 31.92 27.47
CA THR A 731 -30.11 32.27 26.18
C THR A 731 -28.88 31.41 25.93
N ARG A 732 -29.08 30.29 25.21
CA ARG A 732 -27.98 29.49 24.70
C ARG A 732 -27.24 30.30 23.64
N SER A 733 -26.09 30.86 24.01
CA SER A 733 -25.15 31.45 23.07
C SER A 733 -24.66 30.34 22.12
N SER A 734 -25.22 30.31 20.92
CA SER A 734 -24.62 29.58 19.80
C SER A 734 -23.44 30.40 19.30
N THR A 735 -22.21 29.98 19.64
CA THR A 735 -21.00 30.47 18.98
C THR A 735 -21.17 30.32 17.46
N PRO A 736 -21.06 31.39 16.67
CA PRO A 736 -21.20 31.29 15.22
C PRO A 736 -20.21 30.28 14.65
N LEU A 737 -20.66 29.40 13.76
CA LEU A 737 -19.75 28.58 12.97
C LEU A 737 -18.86 29.51 12.14
N PRO A 738 -17.53 29.30 12.10
CA PRO A 738 -16.62 30.18 11.36
C PRO A 738 -17.01 30.20 9.89
N GLU A 739 -17.12 31.39 9.30
CA GLU A 739 -17.57 31.57 7.92
C GLU A 739 -16.60 30.89 6.95
N ARG A 740 -17.16 30.24 5.93
CA ARG A 740 -16.41 29.52 4.90
C ARG A 740 -15.90 30.52 3.88
N SER A 741 -14.61 30.45 3.53
CA SER A 741 -14.03 31.22 2.44
C SER A 741 -13.49 30.27 1.37
N ILE A 742 -13.91 30.48 0.12
CA ILE A 742 -13.44 29.78 -1.07
C ILE A 742 -12.43 30.69 -1.77
N GLU A 743 -11.19 30.22 -1.90
CA GLU A 743 -10.08 30.98 -2.47
C GLU A 743 -10.16 31.00 -4.01
N VAL A 744 -10.26 32.19 -4.62
CA VAL A 744 -10.24 32.33 -6.08
C VAL A 744 -8.84 32.72 -6.54
N ARG A 745 -8.07 31.74 -7.00
CA ARG A 745 -6.69 31.86 -7.50
C ARG A 745 -6.69 32.21 -8.99
N GLN A 746 -6.40 33.46 -9.33
CA GLN A 746 -6.27 33.88 -10.72
C GLN A 746 -4.97 33.34 -11.34
N ARG A 747 -5.07 32.61 -12.46
CA ARG A 747 -3.93 32.16 -13.26
C ARG A 747 -4.01 32.85 -14.62
N GLN A 748 -3.07 33.74 -14.92
CA GLN A 748 -2.95 34.29 -16.27
C GLN A 748 -2.59 33.16 -17.23
N GLY A 749 -3.36 33.03 -18.31
CA GLY A 749 -2.98 32.24 -19.46
C GLY A 749 -1.64 32.75 -19.97
N LYS A 750 -0.62 31.87 -19.97
CA LYS A 750 0.56 32.10 -20.81
C LYS A 750 0.04 32.35 -22.22
N LYS A 751 0.58 33.37 -22.91
CA LYS A 751 0.36 33.51 -24.36
C LYS A 751 0.50 32.13 -24.98
N GLY A 752 -0.44 31.77 -25.85
CA GLY A 752 -0.23 30.66 -26.75
C GLY A 752 1.12 30.88 -27.42
N ALA A 753 2.08 30.02 -27.12
CA ALA A 753 3.16 29.80 -28.05
C ALA A 753 2.46 29.15 -29.24
N GLU A 754 2.07 29.97 -30.21
CA GLU A 754 2.01 29.51 -31.59
C GLU A 754 3.39 28.94 -31.86
N VAL A 755 3.50 27.61 -31.70
CA VAL A 755 4.47 26.85 -32.47
C VAL A 755 4.08 27.16 -33.90
N LEU A 756 4.77 28.13 -34.51
CA LEU A 756 4.77 28.24 -35.95
C LEU A 756 5.22 26.88 -36.45
N VAL A 757 4.26 26.09 -36.91
CA VAL A 757 4.51 25.01 -37.86
C VAL A 757 4.86 25.71 -39.16
N SER A 758 6.05 26.32 -39.17
CA SER A 758 6.69 26.84 -40.36
C SER A 758 6.89 25.65 -41.27
N ALA A 759 5.95 25.47 -42.20
CA ALA A 759 6.08 24.59 -43.35
C ALA A 759 7.13 25.15 -44.33
N ALA A 760 8.31 25.45 -43.80
CA ALA A 760 9.50 25.82 -44.54
C ALA A 760 10.00 24.57 -45.25
N GLY A 761 9.45 24.33 -46.45
CA GLY A 761 9.83 23.23 -47.33
C GLY A 761 11.27 23.36 -47.79
N LEU A 762 12.22 22.93 -46.97
CA LEU A 762 13.61 22.71 -47.37
C LEU A 762 13.66 21.53 -48.36
N PRO A 763 14.55 21.60 -49.37
CA PRO A 763 14.47 20.71 -50.54
C PRO A 763 14.75 19.26 -50.16
N LYS A 764 14.04 18.33 -50.83
CA LYS A 764 14.37 16.90 -50.81
C LYS A 764 15.78 16.68 -51.35
N ALA A 765 16.77 16.60 -50.46
CA ALA A 765 18.04 15.97 -50.77
C ALA A 765 17.74 14.51 -51.14
N ALA A 766 17.90 14.16 -52.42
CA ALA A 766 17.73 12.80 -52.90
C ALA A 766 18.94 11.95 -52.46
N GLY A 767 18.94 11.58 -51.17
CA GLY A 767 19.88 10.61 -50.62
C GLY A 767 19.85 9.34 -51.46
N ARG A 768 21.01 8.93 -51.98
CA ARG A 768 21.11 7.76 -52.85
C ARG A 768 20.72 6.52 -52.05
N PHE A 769 19.76 5.76 -52.56
CA PHE A 769 19.47 4.43 -52.05
C PHE A 769 20.66 3.51 -52.33
N ASN A 770 21.48 3.24 -51.30
CA ASN A 770 22.22 1.99 -51.27
C ASN A 770 21.23 0.85 -50.96
N PRO A 771 21.40 -0.35 -51.53
CA PRO A 771 20.66 -1.53 -51.10
C PRO A 771 20.93 -1.81 -49.61
N MET A 772 19.88 -2.05 -48.84
CA MET A 772 20.00 -2.39 -47.43
C MET A 772 20.63 -3.78 -47.26
N THR A 773 21.58 -3.88 -46.33
CA THR A 773 22.15 -5.14 -45.85
C THR A 773 21.84 -5.22 -44.36
N GLU A 774 20.87 -6.07 -44.00
CA GLU A 774 20.61 -6.40 -42.60
C GLU A 774 21.61 -7.47 -42.15
N HIS A 775 22.12 -7.35 -40.93
CA HIS A 775 23.21 -8.17 -40.41
C HIS A 775 22.87 -9.66 -40.51
N GLU A 776 23.80 -10.50 -41.00
CA GLU A 776 23.53 -11.94 -41.16
C GLU A 776 23.21 -12.60 -39.81
N TRP A 777 23.85 -12.11 -38.74
CA TRP A 777 23.60 -12.50 -37.36
C TRP A 777 22.12 -12.33 -36.95
N LEU A 778 21.54 -11.16 -37.25
CA LEU A 778 20.14 -10.86 -36.93
C LEU A 778 19.19 -11.68 -37.81
N ASN A 779 19.46 -11.77 -39.11
CA ASN A 779 18.70 -12.58 -40.05
C ASN A 779 18.65 -14.07 -39.67
N CYS A 780 19.71 -14.59 -39.05
CA CYS A 780 19.75 -15.93 -38.51
C CYS A 780 18.85 -16.07 -37.26
N MET A 781 18.95 -15.13 -36.31
CA MET A 781 18.21 -15.21 -35.05
C MET A 781 16.71 -14.93 -35.22
N GLU A 782 16.31 -13.95 -36.04
CA GLU A 782 14.89 -13.60 -36.22
C GLU A 782 14.12 -14.77 -36.86
N LYS A 783 14.69 -15.47 -37.86
CA LYS A 783 14.09 -16.69 -38.43
C LYS A 783 13.95 -17.83 -37.42
N PHE A 784 15.02 -18.09 -36.65
CA PHE A 784 14.96 -19.11 -35.59
C PHE A 784 13.90 -18.75 -34.54
N ALA A 785 13.81 -17.47 -34.19
CA ALA A 785 12.88 -16.94 -33.20
C ALA A 785 11.41 -17.04 -33.62
N GLU A 786 11.08 -16.82 -34.90
CA GLU A 786 9.73 -17.03 -35.44
C GLU A 786 9.29 -18.50 -35.23
N HIS A 787 10.11 -19.46 -35.68
CA HIS A 787 9.81 -20.88 -35.54
C HIS A 787 9.77 -21.34 -34.07
N MET A 788 10.70 -20.86 -33.23
CA MET A 788 10.73 -21.23 -31.82
C MET A 788 9.55 -20.66 -31.04
N ASN A 789 9.07 -19.45 -31.37
CA ASN A 789 7.86 -18.86 -30.77
C ASN A 789 6.58 -19.62 -31.17
N GLU A 790 6.49 -20.13 -32.41
CA GLU A 790 5.41 -21.04 -32.83
C GLU A 790 5.45 -22.37 -32.05
N LEU A 791 6.63 -23.01 -31.99
CA LEU A 791 6.82 -24.29 -31.30
C LEU A 791 6.55 -24.18 -29.79
N TRP A 792 7.02 -23.10 -29.15
CA TRP A 792 6.75 -22.81 -27.75
C TRP A 792 5.25 -22.69 -27.49
N ARG A 793 4.53 -21.88 -28.27
CA ARG A 793 3.07 -21.68 -28.10
C ARG A 793 2.31 -23.00 -28.19
N LYS A 794 2.57 -23.80 -29.23
CA LYS A 794 1.99 -25.16 -29.36
C LYS A 794 2.26 -26.03 -28.13
N THR A 795 3.50 -26.02 -27.63
CA THR A 795 3.91 -26.82 -26.47
C THR A 795 3.21 -26.35 -25.19
N THR A 796 3.07 -25.04 -24.98
CA THR A 796 2.33 -24.49 -23.83
C THR A 796 0.83 -24.75 -23.92
N ASP A 797 0.22 -24.67 -25.11
CA ASP A 797 -1.20 -24.95 -25.31
C ASP A 797 -1.51 -26.43 -25.04
N ALA A 798 -0.68 -27.34 -25.56
CA ALA A 798 -0.77 -28.78 -25.30
C ALA A 798 -0.44 -29.19 -23.86
N SER A 799 0.32 -28.36 -23.12
CA SER A 799 0.55 -28.53 -21.68
C SER A 799 -0.62 -28.02 -20.84
N SER A 800 -1.23 -26.90 -21.24
CA SER A 800 -2.31 -26.23 -20.53
C SER A 800 -3.63 -26.99 -20.62
N SER A 801 -3.92 -27.60 -21.77
CA SER A 801 -5.11 -28.45 -21.94
C SER A 801 -5.10 -29.66 -21.00
N LYS A 802 -3.95 -30.31 -20.80
CA LYS A 802 -3.77 -31.38 -19.80
C LYS A 802 -4.05 -30.90 -18.38
N LEU A 803 -3.63 -29.68 -18.04
CA LEU A 803 -3.86 -29.09 -16.70
C LEU A 803 -5.33 -28.72 -16.42
N GLY A 804 -6.15 -28.56 -17.47
CA GLY A 804 -7.56 -28.19 -17.36
C GLY A 804 -8.55 -29.36 -17.34
N GLN A 805 -8.12 -30.58 -17.67
CA GLN A 805 -9.04 -31.74 -17.81
C GLN A 805 -9.55 -32.29 -16.46
N ASP A 806 -8.79 -32.12 -15.37
CA ASP A 806 -9.14 -32.62 -14.02
C ASP A 806 -10.41 -31.99 -13.39
N GLN A 807 -11.06 -31.00 -14.03
CA GLN A 807 -12.26 -30.33 -13.50
C GLN A 807 -13.56 -30.62 -14.27
N ALA A 808 -13.50 -31.26 -15.43
CA ALA A 808 -14.62 -31.25 -16.38
C ALA A 808 -15.31 -32.60 -16.59
N ASP A 809 -14.57 -33.72 -16.54
CA ASP A 809 -15.09 -35.02 -16.98
C ASP A 809 -14.76 -36.15 -15.99
N GLY A 810 -15.76 -36.97 -15.66
CA GLY A 810 -15.63 -38.09 -14.71
C GLY A 810 -14.96 -39.32 -15.32
N GLY A 811 -14.09 -39.13 -16.32
CA GLY A 811 -13.45 -40.17 -17.10
C GLY A 811 -12.21 -40.75 -16.42
N GLN A 812 -12.03 -42.06 -16.53
CA GLN A 812 -10.96 -42.80 -15.84
C GLN A 812 -9.60 -42.67 -16.58
N LEU A 813 -8.98 -41.49 -16.50
CA LEU A 813 -7.62 -41.23 -16.97
C LEU A 813 -6.69 -40.86 -15.79
N LEU A 814 -5.37 -40.85 -16.04
CA LEU A 814 -4.35 -40.69 -15.01
C LEU A 814 -4.36 -39.28 -14.38
N SER A 815 -4.78 -39.18 -13.13
CA SER A 815 -4.67 -37.94 -12.33
C SER A 815 -3.22 -37.46 -12.25
N ILE A 816 -2.96 -36.21 -12.64
CA ILE A 816 -1.61 -35.64 -12.60
C ILE A 816 -1.18 -35.47 -11.14
N ASP A 817 -0.02 -36.01 -10.75
CA ASP A 817 0.45 -35.82 -9.38
C ASP A 817 0.86 -34.36 -9.10
N ASN A 818 0.65 -33.91 -7.86
CA ASN A 818 0.88 -32.51 -7.47
C ASN A 818 2.30 -32.01 -7.78
N GLN A 819 3.30 -32.91 -7.84
CA GLN A 819 4.66 -32.52 -8.20
C GLN A 819 4.78 -32.25 -9.71
N THR A 820 4.22 -33.13 -10.54
CA THR A 820 4.14 -32.96 -12.01
C THR A 820 3.34 -31.72 -12.37
N GLY A 821 2.21 -31.44 -11.70
CA GLY A 821 1.42 -30.23 -11.90
C GLY A 821 2.19 -28.95 -11.60
N ASN A 822 2.88 -28.89 -10.45
CA ASN A 822 3.78 -27.79 -10.11
C ASN A 822 4.95 -27.65 -11.10
N ASP A 823 5.49 -28.76 -11.62
CA ASP A 823 6.62 -28.75 -12.55
C ASP A 823 6.23 -28.21 -13.93
N LEU A 824 5.04 -28.57 -14.44
CA LEU A 824 4.47 -27.97 -15.65
C LEU A 824 4.25 -26.46 -15.47
N GLN A 825 3.63 -26.04 -14.37
CA GLN A 825 3.41 -24.61 -14.06
C GLN A 825 4.73 -23.82 -13.97
N ASN A 826 5.76 -24.37 -13.32
CA ASN A 826 7.05 -23.71 -13.19
C ASN A 826 7.79 -23.58 -14.54
N LEU A 827 7.71 -24.60 -15.40
CA LEU A 827 8.31 -24.55 -16.74
C LEU A 827 7.59 -23.55 -17.66
N GLN A 828 6.27 -23.39 -17.54
CA GLN A 828 5.47 -22.46 -18.34
C GLN A 828 5.66 -20.96 -17.98
N LYS A 829 6.17 -20.63 -16.78
CA LYS A 829 6.45 -19.23 -16.39
C LYS A 829 7.31 -18.53 -17.45
N PRO A 830 7.07 -17.25 -17.81
CA PRO A 830 7.90 -16.56 -18.79
C PRO A 830 9.34 -16.38 -18.29
N VAL A 831 10.28 -16.18 -19.21
CA VAL A 831 11.62 -15.66 -18.87
C VAL A 831 11.50 -14.13 -18.74
N VAL A 832 11.78 -13.62 -17.54
CA VAL A 832 11.70 -12.18 -17.24
C VAL A 832 13.07 -11.55 -17.44
N VAL A 833 13.16 -10.60 -18.36
CA VAL A 833 14.32 -9.74 -18.58
C VAL A 833 14.03 -8.39 -17.94
N ALA A 834 14.71 -8.08 -16.86
CA ALA A 834 14.70 -6.75 -16.27
C ALA A 834 15.59 -5.81 -17.09
N LEU A 835 14.98 -4.85 -17.77
CA LEU A 835 15.68 -3.84 -18.54
C LEU A 835 15.79 -2.57 -17.71
N ILE A 836 16.99 -2.30 -17.21
CA ILE A 836 17.31 -1.12 -16.40
C ILE A 836 17.87 -0.06 -17.35
N ASP A 837 17.05 0.93 -17.70
CA ASP A 837 17.37 1.93 -18.72
C ASP A 837 16.54 3.22 -18.53
N ASP A 838 16.29 4.02 -19.57
CA ASP A 838 15.50 5.26 -19.52
C ASP A 838 13.96 5.07 -19.64
N GLY A 839 13.49 3.82 -19.57
CA GLY A 839 12.09 3.41 -19.77
C GLY A 839 11.82 2.82 -21.16
N VAL A 840 10.61 2.29 -21.39
CA VAL A 840 10.25 1.60 -22.64
C VAL A 840 8.86 2.04 -23.09
N ASP A 841 8.73 2.61 -24.29
CA ASP A 841 7.46 3.06 -24.88
C ASP A 841 6.52 1.88 -25.15
N SER A 842 5.71 1.52 -24.15
CA SER A 842 5.04 0.21 -24.09
C SER A 842 3.83 0.09 -25.04
N CYS A 843 3.47 1.18 -25.72
CA CYS A 843 2.48 1.23 -26.80
C CYS A 843 3.09 1.07 -28.20
N ASP A 844 4.39 0.77 -28.33
CA ASP A 844 4.98 0.30 -29.60
C ASP A 844 4.37 -1.06 -29.97
N PRO A 845 3.77 -1.23 -31.17
CA PRO A 845 3.26 -2.53 -31.63
C PRO A 845 4.29 -3.66 -31.63
N ALA A 846 5.60 -3.36 -31.64
CA ALA A 846 6.67 -4.35 -31.48
C ALA A 846 6.66 -5.06 -30.11
N PHE A 847 5.99 -4.50 -29.09
CA PHE A 847 5.96 -5.01 -27.72
C PHE A 847 4.62 -5.62 -27.30
N ALA A 848 3.70 -5.87 -28.23
CA ALA A 848 2.33 -6.31 -27.94
C ALA A 848 2.30 -7.56 -27.02
N GLY A 849 1.91 -7.36 -25.75
CA GLY A 849 1.88 -8.40 -24.72
C GLY A 849 3.24 -8.86 -24.19
N ARG A 850 4.31 -8.08 -24.39
CA ARG A 850 5.70 -8.44 -24.00
C ARG A 850 6.30 -7.55 -22.92
N VAL A 851 6.04 -6.24 -22.94
CA VAL A 851 6.34 -5.38 -21.77
C VAL A 851 5.26 -5.63 -20.73
N ILE A 852 5.68 -5.96 -19.51
CA ILE A 852 4.80 -6.20 -18.36
C ILE A 852 4.72 -4.94 -17.48
N GLU A 853 4.20 -5.06 -16.26
CA GLU A 853 4.37 -4.04 -15.21
C GLU A 853 5.84 -3.66 -14.98
N GLY A 854 6.07 -2.55 -14.28
CA GLY A 854 7.41 -1.98 -14.12
C GLY A 854 7.46 -0.86 -13.09
N VAL A 855 8.65 -0.31 -12.88
CA VAL A 855 8.90 0.72 -11.84
C VAL A 855 9.78 1.85 -12.35
N THR A 856 9.72 2.98 -11.65
CA THR A 856 10.49 4.17 -11.96
C THR A 856 11.14 4.77 -10.72
N PHE A 857 12.36 5.25 -10.91
CA PHE A 857 13.13 6.02 -9.94
C PHE A 857 13.36 7.47 -10.42
N ASP A 858 12.88 7.81 -11.62
CA ASP A 858 12.94 9.14 -12.25
C ASP A 858 11.88 10.10 -11.69
N TYR A 859 11.97 10.37 -10.39
CA TYR A 859 11.15 11.37 -9.71
C TYR A 859 11.77 12.76 -9.86
N GLN A 860 11.09 13.66 -10.56
CA GLN A 860 11.52 15.03 -10.82
C GLN A 860 10.51 16.04 -10.22
N ASP A 861 10.94 17.26 -9.93
CA ASP A 861 10.09 18.29 -9.30
C ASP A 861 8.88 18.71 -10.16
N ARG A 862 8.92 18.41 -11.46
CA ARG A 862 7.87 18.73 -12.45
C ARG A 862 7.02 17.51 -12.87
N GLY A 863 7.28 16.32 -12.30
CA GLY A 863 6.55 15.10 -12.61
C GLY A 863 7.41 13.83 -12.48
N VAL A 864 6.78 12.67 -12.67
CA VAL A 864 7.47 11.37 -12.64
C VAL A 864 7.69 10.88 -14.06
N GLY A 865 8.91 10.49 -14.40
CA GLY A 865 9.21 9.78 -15.64
C GLY A 865 8.61 8.38 -15.60
N GLN A 866 7.75 8.03 -16.55
CA GLN A 866 6.99 6.77 -16.52
C GLN A 866 7.84 5.59 -16.98
N TYR A 867 7.68 4.41 -16.37
CA TYR A 867 8.41 3.20 -16.81
C TYR A 867 7.99 2.75 -18.21
N TYR A 868 6.74 3.02 -18.58
CA TYR A 868 6.11 2.68 -19.85
C TYR A 868 6.33 3.72 -20.96
N ILE A 869 7.28 4.65 -20.77
CA ILE A 869 7.69 5.68 -21.73
C ILE A 869 9.21 5.83 -21.66
N SER A 870 9.93 5.79 -22.79
CA SER A 870 11.37 6.04 -22.81
C SER A 870 11.68 7.54 -22.74
N GLY A 871 12.78 7.91 -22.07
CA GLY A 871 13.24 9.29 -21.92
C GLY A 871 13.93 9.89 -23.15
N ARG A 872 14.72 9.07 -23.87
CA ARG A 872 15.55 9.43 -25.03
C ARG A 872 15.43 8.39 -26.18
N GLY A 873 14.46 7.48 -26.10
CA GLY A 873 14.30 6.34 -27.02
C GLY A 873 15.22 5.13 -26.73
N HIS A 874 16.20 5.26 -25.84
CA HIS A 874 17.28 4.27 -25.70
C HIS A 874 16.77 2.92 -25.14
N GLY A 875 16.03 2.92 -24.04
CA GLY A 875 15.41 1.70 -23.50
C GLY A 875 14.40 1.08 -24.45
N THR A 876 13.68 1.88 -25.26
CA THR A 876 12.83 1.38 -26.35
C THR A 876 13.64 0.64 -27.41
N GLU A 877 14.81 1.15 -27.82
CA GLU A 877 15.71 0.44 -28.74
C GLU A 877 16.26 -0.86 -28.12
N MET A 878 16.68 -0.84 -26.86
CA MET A 878 17.16 -2.05 -26.15
C MET A 878 16.07 -3.12 -26.06
N ALA A 879 14.83 -2.73 -25.73
CA ALA A 879 13.69 -3.65 -25.68
C ALA A 879 13.41 -4.28 -27.06
N ARG A 880 13.53 -3.53 -28.16
CA ARG A 880 13.40 -4.10 -29.52
C ARG A 880 14.51 -5.10 -29.84
N MET A 881 15.74 -4.86 -29.41
CA MET A 881 16.85 -5.80 -29.62
C MET A 881 16.63 -7.12 -28.87
N ILE A 882 16.19 -7.06 -27.60
CA ILE A 882 15.84 -8.25 -26.82
C ILE A 882 14.69 -9.02 -27.51
N CYS A 883 13.63 -8.32 -27.91
CA CYS A 883 12.45 -8.93 -28.54
C CYS A 883 12.68 -9.44 -29.97
N LYS A 884 13.63 -8.90 -30.74
CA LYS A 884 14.05 -9.46 -32.05
C LYS A 884 14.68 -10.85 -31.88
N VAL A 885 15.58 -11.01 -30.91
CA VAL A 885 16.28 -12.28 -30.67
C VAL A 885 15.40 -13.27 -29.88
N CYS A 886 14.57 -12.77 -28.95
CA CYS A 886 13.67 -13.58 -28.15
C CYS A 886 12.28 -12.93 -27.99
N PRO A 887 11.40 -13.06 -29.00
CA PRO A 887 10.05 -12.47 -28.97
C PRO A 887 9.15 -13.10 -27.91
N MET A 888 9.55 -14.20 -27.29
CA MET A 888 8.83 -14.85 -26.18
C MET A 888 9.08 -14.19 -24.81
N ALA A 889 10.11 -13.34 -24.67
CA ALA A 889 10.52 -12.79 -23.38
C ALA A 889 9.50 -11.79 -22.81
N SER A 890 9.46 -11.69 -21.47
CA SER A 890 8.73 -10.63 -20.76
C SER A 890 9.72 -9.54 -20.32
N ILE A 891 9.50 -8.31 -20.76
CA ILE A 891 10.34 -7.15 -20.44
C ILE A 891 9.77 -6.45 -19.20
N TYR A 892 10.50 -6.53 -18.09
CA TYR A 892 10.22 -5.74 -16.88
C TYR A 892 11.00 -4.42 -17.01
N SER A 893 10.29 -3.34 -17.35
CA SER A 893 10.90 -2.02 -17.59
C SER A 893 11.17 -1.31 -16.26
N ILE A 894 12.42 -0.92 -16.05
CA ILE A 894 12.86 -0.17 -14.87
C ILE A 894 13.52 1.14 -15.32
N ARG A 895 12.85 2.26 -15.04
CA ARG A 895 13.34 3.59 -15.46
C ARG A 895 14.25 4.23 -14.41
N LEU A 896 15.50 4.46 -14.81
CA LEU A 896 16.53 5.17 -14.05
C LEU A 896 16.28 6.68 -14.00
N LYS A 897 16.76 7.32 -12.94
CA LYS A 897 16.88 8.78 -12.87
C LYS A 897 18.17 9.21 -13.57
N THR A 898 18.09 10.20 -14.46
CA THR A 898 19.28 10.75 -15.13
C THR A 898 19.37 12.26 -15.00
N HIS A 899 20.60 12.78 -14.95
CA HIS A 899 20.93 14.20 -14.88
C HIS A 899 21.60 14.64 -16.17
N SER A 900 20.94 15.52 -16.93
CA SER A 900 21.52 16.13 -18.14
C SER A 900 22.50 17.23 -17.77
N SER A 901 23.77 17.09 -18.16
CA SER A 901 24.80 18.12 -17.96
C SER A 901 24.61 19.26 -18.96
N PRO A 902 24.36 20.52 -18.53
CA PRO A 902 24.11 21.65 -19.44
C PRO A 902 25.23 21.84 -20.47
N ASP A 903 26.49 21.77 -20.03
CA ASP A 903 27.65 22.12 -20.86
C ASP A 903 28.15 21.01 -21.79
N ARG A 904 27.53 19.82 -21.78
CA ARG A 904 28.01 18.63 -22.53
C ARG A 904 26.94 17.73 -23.14
N GLY A 905 25.64 17.90 -22.85
CA GLY A 905 24.54 17.11 -23.43
C GLY A 905 24.41 15.64 -22.96
N HIS A 906 25.49 15.05 -22.43
CA HIS A 906 25.46 13.73 -21.81
C HIS A 906 24.48 13.68 -20.61
N SER A 907 23.68 12.61 -20.53
CA SER A 907 23.03 12.22 -19.26
C SER A 907 24.04 11.46 -18.41
N THR A 908 24.06 11.74 -17.11
CA THR A 908 24.67 10.87 -16.10
C THR A 908 23.58 10.15 -15.32
N ILE A 909 23.82 8.90 -14.93
CA ILE A 909 22.85 8.10 -14.16
C ILE A 909 23.04 8.36 -12.67
N ASP A 910 21.94 8.52 -11.94
CA ASP A 910 21.94 8.63 -10.48
C ASP A 910 22.26 7.24 -9.87
N ALA A 911 23.41 7.12 -9.21
CA ALA A 911 23.94 5.85 -8.70
C ALA A 911 23.02 5.17 -7.65
N ALA A 912 22.30 5.97 -6.85
CA ALA A 912 21.33 5.44 -5.91
C ALA A 912 20.08 4.91 -6.64
N SER A 913 19.65 5.57 -7.71
CA SER A 913 18.59 5.05 -8.59
C SER A 913 18.98 3.74 -9.29
N ALA A 914 20.25 3.58 -9.67
CA ALA A 914 20.78 2.34 -10.23
C ALA A 914 20.75 1.19 -9.22
N ALA A 915 21.14 1.43 -7.97
CA ALA A 915 21.04 0.40 -6.93
C ALA A 915 19.59 -0.02 -6.64
N LEU A 916 18.67 0.95 -6.56
CA LEU A 916 17.24 0.68 -6.37
C LEU A 916 16.61 -0.03 -7.59
N ALA A 917 17.11 0.23 -8.79
CA ALA A 917 16.69 -0.47 -9.99
C ALA A 917 17.10 -1.95 -9.98
N ILE A 918 18.35 -2.25 -9.59
CA ILE A 918 18.80 -3.64 -9.45
C ILE A 918 18.00 -4.34 -8.33
N GLU A 919 17.69 -3.64 -7.22
CA GLU A 919 16.84 -4.19 -6.15
C GLU A 919 15.45 -4.58 -6.67
N ALA A 920 14.81 -3.72 -7.45
CA ALA A 920 13.51 -4.02 -8.05
C ALA A 920 13.58 -5.24 -9.00
N ALA A 921 14.64 -5.37 -9.79
CA ALA A 921 14.86 -6.54 -10.64
C ALA A 921 15.00 -7.85 -9.83
N LEU A 922 15.72 -7.80 -8.69
CA LEU A 922 15.86 -8.95 -7.79
C LEU A 922 14.52 -9.31 -7.13
N GLU A 923 13.77 -8.33 -6.64
CA GLU A 923 12.46 -8.55 -6.01
C GLU A 923 11.36 -8.97 -7.00
N LYS A 924 11.51 -8.61 -8.28
CA LYS A 924 10.70 -9.16 -9.37
C LYS A 924 11.03 -10.63 -9.70
N ASN A 925 12.13 -11.16 -9.16
CA ASN A 925 12.71 -12.46 -9.53
C ASN A 925 13.05 -12.55 -11.02
N ALA A 926 13.63 -11.47 -11.58
CA ALA A 926 14.09 -11.46 -12.96
C ALA A 926 15.15 -12.54 -13.21
N THR A 927 15.04 -13.25 -14.34
CA THR A 927 16.01 -14.28 -14.73
C THR A 927 17.29 -13.65 -15.28
N ILE A 928 17.13 -12.53 -15.98
CA ILE A 928 18.20 -11.78 -16.65
C ILE A 928 18.04 -10.30 -16.28
N ILE A 929 19.15 -9.63 -15.96
CA ILE A 929 19.22 -8.18 -15.81
C ILE A 929 20.07 -7.63 -16.95
N SER A 930 19.49 -6.73 -17.76
CA SER A 930 20.17 -6.04 -18.85
C SER A 930 20.40 -4.58 -18.47
N MET A 931 21.68 -4.20 -18.37
CA MET A 931 22.14 -2.85 -18.02
C MET A 931 22.97 -2.28 -19.17
N SER A 932 22.28 -1.70 -20.16
CA SER A 932 22.90 -1.13 -21.37
C SER A 932 23.55 0.24 -21.11
N TRP A 933 24.21 0.39 -19.97
CA TRP A 933 24.83 1.62 -19.48
C TRP A 933 26.02 1.29 -18.56
N THR A 934 26.87 2.30 -18.34
CA THR A 934 27.96 2.26 -17.37
C THR A 934 27.95 3.53 -16.52
N ILE A 935 28.47 3.43 -15.29
CA ILE A 935 28.76 4.59 -14.44
C ILE A 935 30.20 4.53 -13.90
N PRO A 936 30.85 5.67 -13.59
CA PRO A 936 32.12 5.68 -12.88
C PRO A 936 32.02 4.94 -11.53
N VAL A 937 33.12 4.38 -11.05
CA VAL A 937 33.21 3.79 -9.70
C VAL A 937 32.86 4.86 -8.66
N PRO A 938 31.83 4.66 -7.81
CA PRO A 938 31.52 5.59 -6.72
C PRO A 938 32.66 5.65 -5.69
N ALA A 939 32.84 6.81 -5.06
CA ALA A 939 33.96 7.05 -4.16
C ALA A 939 33.99 6.05 -2.98
N GLU A 940 35.20 5.67 -2.56
CA GLU A 940 35.37 4.71 -1.47
C GLU A 940 34.75 5.21 -0.17
N GLY A 941 33.98 4.33 0.48
CA GLY A 941 33.24 4.65 1.69
C GLY A 941 31.98 5.52 1.52
N SER A 942 31.57 5.89 0.29
CA SER A 942 30.32 6.62 0.06
C SER A 942 29.07 5.75 0.30
N GLU A 943 27.91 6.37 0.55
CA GLU A 943 26.66 5.64 0.73
C GLU A 943 26.14 5.04 -0.58
N GLU A 944 26.38 5.70 -1.72
CA GLU A 944 26.08 5.18 -3.04
C GLU A 944 26.88 3.90 -3.34
N LYS A 945 28.18 3.89 -2.99
CA LYS A 945 29.01 2.69 -3.12
C LYS A 945 28.46 1.55 -2.25
N LYS A 946 28.22 1.81 -0.96
CA LYS A 946 27.66 0.81 -0.02
C LYS A 946 26.33 0.24 -0.49
N LEU A 947 25.46 1.08 -1.07
CA LEU A 947 24.15 0.69 -1.57
C LEU A 947 24.28 -0.19 -2.83
N LEU A 948 25.12 0.21 -3.79
CA LEU A 948 25.41 -0.57 -5.01
C LEU A 948 26.07 -1.92 -4.67
N ASP A 949 27.13 -1.92 -3.86
CA ASP A 949 27.84 -3.13 -3.47
C ASP A 949 26.92 -4.11 -2.71
N SER A 950 26.03 -3.60 -1.86
CA SER A 950 25.06 -4.40 -1.10
C SER A 950 23.99 -5.07 -1.97
N VAL A 951 23.54 -4.41 -3.05
CA VAL A 951 22.59 -5.03 -3.99
C VAL A 951 23.28 -5.94 -5.00
N LEU A 952 24.46 -5.56 -5.52
CA LEU A 952 25.24 -6.38 -6.45
C LEU A 952 25.73 -7.68 -5.79
N LYS A 953 26.11 -7.63 -4.50
CA LYS A 953 26.38 -8.85 -3.71
C LYS A 953 25.18 -9.78 -3.68
N ARG A 954 23.97 -9.26 -3.41
CA ARG A 954 22.74 -10.05 -3.38
C ARG A 954 22.31 -10.55 -4.76
N ALA A 955 22.64 -9.84 -5.83
CA ALA A 955 22.43 -10.33 -7.20
C ALA A 955 23.32 -11.54 -7.52
N CYS A 956 24.59 -11.50 -7.10
CA CYS A 956 25.50 -12.65 -7.18
C CYS A 956 25.01 -13.82 -6.30
N GLU A 957 24.59 -13.56 -5.06
CA GLU A 957 24.05 -14.58 -4.14
C GLU A 957 22.75 -15.23 -4.66
N ARG A 958 21.91 -14.48 -5.39
CA ARG A 958 20.72 -15.01 -6.10
C ARG A 958 21.03 -15.65 -7.46
N LYS A 959 22.30 -15.69 -7.90
CA LYS A 959 22.77 -16.22 -9.20
C LYS A 959 22.08 -15.62 -10.43
N VAL A 960 21.68 -14.34 -10.38
CA VAL A 960 20.96 -13.71 -11.51
C VAL A 960 21.93 -13.39 -12.65
N LEU A 961 21.53 -13.64 -13.90
CA LEU A 961 22.35 -13.37 -15.08
C LEU A 961 22.44 -11.86 -15.35
N MET A 962 23.59 -11.26 -15.06
CA MET A 962 23.82 -9.81 -15.24
C MET A 962 24.60 -9.51 -16.53
N PHE A 963 23.95 -8.84 -17.48
CA PHE A 963 24.55 -8.34 -18.71
C PHE A 963 24.77 -6.83 -18.59
N CYS A 964 25.95 -6.35 -18.96
CA CYS A 964 26.25 -4.91 -19.00
C CYS A 964 27.13 -4.53 -20.19
N SER A 965 26.94 -3.29 -20.68
CA SER A 965 27.74 -2.78 -21.79
C SER A 965 29.18 -2.47 -21.39
N SER A 966 30.10 -2.68 -22.33
CA SER A 966 31.48 -2.20 -22.22
C SER A 966 31.49 -0.68 -22.32
N SER A 967 32.31 0.00 -21.51
CA SER A 967 32.43 1.46 -21.56
C SER A 967 33.02 1.93 -22.89
N ASP A 968 32.38 2.94 -23.49
CA ASP A 968 32.91 3.62 -24.70
C ASP A 968 34.21 4.40 -24.39
N GLN A 969 34.55 4.60 -23.11
CA GLN A 969 35.80 5.23 -22.66
C GLN A 969 36.96 4.23 -22.70
N ILE A 970 37.62 4.13 -23.85
CA ILE A 970 38.78 3.24 -24.14
C ILE A 970 39.94 3.35 -23.11
N SER A 971 39.99 4.45 -22.35
CA SER A 971 41.03 4.76 -21.36
C SER A 971 40.86 4.10 -19.98
N ASP A 972 39.66 3.70 -19.57
CA ASP A 972 39.43 3.09 -18.24
C ASP A 972 38.47 1.89 -18.32
N PRO A 973 38.94 0.65 -18.04
CA PRO A 973 38.09 -0.53 -18.06
C PRO A 973 37.19 -0.68 -16.82
N ASN A 974 37.44 0.07 -15.74
CA ASN A 974 36.78 -0.14 -14.45
C ASN A 974 35.53 0.74 -14.30
N HIS A 975 34.40 0.26 -14.82
CA HIS A 975 33.10 0.92 -14.68
C HIS A 975 32.10 0.05 -13.91
N TYR A 976 31.23 0.66 -13.11
CA TYR A 976 30.09 -0.05 -12.52
C TYR A 976 29.01 -0.28 -13.61
N PRO A 977 28.29 -1.41 -13.56
CA PRO A 977 28.26 -2.39 -12.47
C PRO A 977 29.41 -3.42 -12.48
N SER A 978 30.09 -3.66 -13.61
CA SER A 978 31.03 -4.78 -13.77
C SER A 978 32.25 -4.73 -12.84
N ALA A 979 32.73 -3.54 -12.48
CA ALA A 979 33.88 -3.34 -11.60
C ALA A 979 33.68 -3.86 -10.15
N PHE A 980 32.44 -4.15 -9.73
CA PHE A 980 32.18 -4.75 -8.41
C PHE A 980 32.71 -6.19 -8.30
N ASN A 981 32.48 -7.01 -9.33
CA ASN A 981 32.96 -8.40 -9.40
C ASN A 981 32.95 -8.88 -10.86
N ARG A 982 34.03 -8.59 -11.60
CA ARG A 982 34.12 -8.78 -13.06
C ARG A 982 33.70 -10.19 -13.52
N ASP A 983 33.98 -11.22 -12.72
CA ASP A 983 33.71 -12.63 -13.07
C ASP A 983 32.26 -13.08 -12.82
N GLN A 984 31.35 -12.17 -12.46
CA GLN A 984 29.90 -12.44 -12.34
C GLN A 984 29.04 -11.67 -13.36
N PHE A 985 29.67 -10.92 -14.27
CA PHE A 985 28.98 -10.19 -15.34
C PHE A 985 29.38 -10.70 -16.72
N PHE A 986 28.41 -10.66 -17.63
CA PHE A 986 28.65 -10.66 -19.06
C PHE A 986 28.92 -9.22 -19.51
N VAL A 987 30.19 -8.88 -19.69
CA VAL A 987 30.63 -7.58 -20.24
C VAL A 987 30.66 -7.70 -21.76
N ILE A 988 29.73 -7.02 -22.43
CA ILE A 988 29.49 -7.16 -23.88
C ILE A 988 29.97 -5.92 -24.63
N GLY A 989 30.72 -6.11 -25.71
CA GLY A 989 31.16 -5.04 -26.61
C GLY A 989 30.49 -5.10 -27.98
N ALA A 990 30.48 -3.97 -28.69
CA ALA A 990 30.00 -3.90 -30.06
C ALA A 990 30.96 -4.55 -31.09
N ALA A 991 30.38 -5.17 -32.11
CA ALA A 991 31.05 -5.68 -33.30
C ALA A 991 30.38 -5.14 -34.58
N HIS A 992 31.16 -5.14 -35.67
CA HIS A 992 30.67 -5.02 -37.04
C HIS A 992 30.05 -6.36 -37.51
N ASP A 993 29.33 -6.35 -38.64
CA ASP A 993 28.65 -7.54 -39.20
C ASP A 993 29.64 -8.66 -39.62
N ASP A 994 30.88 -8.30 -39.97
CA ASP A 994 31.99 -9.25 -40.23
C ASP A 994 32.58 -9.89 -38.97
N GLY A 995 32.03 -9.57 -37.79
CA GLY A 995 32.48 -10.06 -36.48
C GLY A 995 33.72 -9.35 -35.92
N THR A 996 34.24 -8.30 -36.57
CA THR A 996 35.35 -7.51 -36.03
C THR A 996 34.88 -6.60 -34.89
N ALA A 997 35.73 -6.42 -33.87
CA ALA A 997 35.42 -5.57 -32.71
C ALA A 997 35.38 -4.09 -33.11
N TYR A 998 34.34 -3.37 -32.67
CA TYR A 998 34.23 -1.93 -32.89
C TYR A 998 35.31 -1.16 -32.11
N GLY A 999 35.84 -0.09 -32.68
CA GLY A 999 36.95 0.69 -32.08
C GLY A 999 36.65 1.28 -30.69
N HIS A 1000 35.38 1.46 -30.33
CA HIS A 1000 34.93 1.93 -29.01
C HIS A 1000 34.28 0.82 -28.16
N ALA A 1001 34.43 -0.46 -28.52
CA ALA A 1001 33.84 -1.59 -27.80
C ALA A 1001 34.45 -1.86 -26.41
N GLY A 1002 35.19 -0.92 -25.82
CA GLY A 1002 35.95 -1.12 -24.59
C GLY A 1002 37.11 -2.12 -24.73
N LYS A 1003 37.54 -2.66 -23.59
CA LYS A 1003 38.55 -3.73 -23.47
C LYS A 1003 38.11 -4.68 -22.35
N ASN A 1004 38.64 -5.91 -22.36
CA ASN A 1004 38.33 -6.96 -21.39
C ASN A 1004 36.86 -7.45 -21.42
N ASN A 1005 36.29 -7.53 -22.61
CA ASN A 1005 34.93 -8.01 -22.87
C ASN A 1005 34.91 -9.55 -22.85
N ASP A 1006 33.82 -10.16 -22.37
CA ASP A 1006 33.63 -11.62 -22.49
C ASP A 1006 33.34 -12.01 -23.93
N PHE A 1007 32.42 -11.28 -24.55
CA PHE A 1007 31.93 -11.52 -25.89
C PHE A 1007 31.70 -10.19 -26.62
N ILE A 1008 31.65 -10.26 -27.94
CA ILE A 1008 31.22 -9.16 -28.79
C ILE A 1008 30.05 -9.61 -29.68
N PHE A 1009 29.07 -8.73 -29.84
CA PHE A 1009 27.82 -8.96 -30.57
C PHE A 1009 27.61 -7.81 -31.57
N PRO A 1010 26.78 -7.99 -32.62
CA PRO A 1010 26.44 -6.90 -33.54
C PRO A 1010 26.05 -5.63 -32.80
N GLY A 1011 26.76 -4.54 -33.08
CA GLY A 1011 26.59 -3.27 -32.35
C GLY A 1011 27.03 -2.04 -33.14
N VAL A 1012 27.26 -2.18 -34.46
CA VAL A 1012 27.56 -1.08 -35.37
C VAL A 1012 26.57 -1.11 -36.53
N ASN A 1013 25.88 0.00 -36.76
CA ASN A 1013 24.89 0.19 -37.83
C ASN A 1013 23.80 -0.89 -37.83
N VAL A 1014 23.19 -1.13 -36.67
CA VAL A 1014 22.21 -2.20 -36.44
C VAL A 1014 20.79 -1.67 -36.65
N ASN A 1015 19.96 -2.35 -37.46
CA ASN A 1015 18.59 -1.90 -37.76
C ASN A 1015 17.64 -2.05 -36.55
N THR A 1016 17.42 -0.93 -35.84
CA THR A 1016 16.51 -0.84 -34.68
C THR A 1016 15.04 -0.58 -35.05
N SER A 1017 14.74 -0.39 -36.34
CA SER A 1017 13.42 -0.03 -36.86
C SER A 1017 12.63 -1.19 -37.49
N GLY A 1018 13.29 -2.30 -37.82
CA GLY A 1018 12.66 -3.42 -38.53
C GLY A 1018 12.12 -3.04 -39.91
N GLY A 1019 12.73 -2.04 -40.55
CA GLY A 1019 12.40 -1.57 -41.91
C GLY A 1019 11.13 -0.74 -42.04
N ARG A 1020 10.20 -0.84 -41.08
CA ARG A 1020 8.97 -0.03 -41.01
C ARG A 1020 9.28 1.42 -40.60
N SER A 1021 8.40 2.34 -40.99
CA SER A 1021 8.42 3.68 -40.39
C SER A 1021 8.04 3.57 -38.92
N LEU A 1022 8.81 4.24 -38.06
CA LEU A 1022 8.40 4.45 -36.68
C LEU A 1022 7.07 5.24 -36.65
N PRO A 1023 6.18 4.97 -35.68
CA PRO A 1023 5.06 5.86 -35.36
C PRO A 1023 5.57 7.27 -35.08
N LEU A 1024 4.85 8.32 -35.54
CA LEU A 1024 5.32 9.71 -35.40
C LEU A 1024 5.68 10.09 -33.95
N TYR A 1025 4.90 9.62 -32.96
CA TYR A 1025 5.14 9.90 -31.54
C TYR A 1025 6.44 9.30 -30.96
N LEU A 1026 7.10 8.38 -31.69
CA LEU A 1026 8.42 7.84 -31.37
C LEU A 1026 9.54 8.46 -32.23
N ALA A 1027 9.22 8.90 -33.44
CA ALA A 1027 10.18 9.45 -34.40
C ALA A 1027 10.88 10.74 -33.91
N ASP A 1028 10.24 11.49 -33.00
CA ASP A 1028 10.83 12.66 -32.34
C ASP A 1028 11.69 12.31 -31.10
N LYS A 1029 11.65 11.06 -30.61
CA LYS A 1029 12.39 10.60 -29.40
C LYS A 1029 13.65 9.81 -29.75
N THR A 1030 13.51 8.82 -30.64
CA THR A 1030 14.64 8.00 -31.12
C THR A 1030 15.46 8.79 -32.14
N SER A 1031 16.72 8.41 -32.36
CA SER A 1031 17.44 8.91 -33.54
C SER A 1031 16.65 8.61 -34.81
N SER A 1032 16.53 9.57 -35.73
CA SER A 1032 15.79 9.38 -36.99
C SER A 1032 16.56 8.53 -38.01
N THR A 1033 17.76 8.08 -37.66
CA THR A 1033 18.52 7.03 -38.34
C THR A 1033 17.85 5.67 -38.13
N LYS A 1034 17.67 4.89 -39.20
CA LYS A 1034 17.17 3.50 -39.10
C LYS A 1034 18.13 2.53 -38.41
N GLU A 1035 19.35 2.97 -38.17
CA GLU A 1035 20.50 2.23 -37.69
C GLU A 1035 21.02 2.89 -36.41
N SER A 1036 21.41 2.07 -35.43
CA SER A 1036 22.03 2.50 -34.16
C SER A 1036 23.38 1.80 -33.95
N THR A 1037 24.29 2.45 -33.21
CA THR A 1037 25.65 1.97 -32.93
C THR A 1037 25.99 2.17 -31.46
N GLY A 1038 26.54 1.15 -30.80
CA GLY A 1038 27.02 1.20 -29.42
C GLY A 1038 27.01 -0.16 -28.73
N SER A 1039 27.85 -0.32 -27.68
CA SER A 1039 27.91 -1.56 -26.87
C SER A 1039 26.59 -1.87 -26.17
N SER A 1040 25.71 -0.89 -25.98
CA SER A 1040 24.32 -1.02 -25.52
C SER A 1040 23.49 -1.99 -26.37
N ILE A 1041 23.52 -1.82 -27.71
CA ILE A 1041 22.79 -2.67 -28.66
C ILE A 1041 23.27 -4.12 -28.56
N ALA A 1042 24.59 -4.30 -28.56
CA ALA A 1042 25.24 -5.60 -28.43
C ALA A 1042 24.86 -6.31 -27.11
N THR A 1043 24.77 -5.56 -26.00
CA THR A 1043 24.34 -6.06 -24.69
C THR A 1043 22.89 -6.56 -24.71
N ALA A 1044 21.99 -5.79 -25.34
CA ALA A 1044 20.59 -6.16 -25.47
C ALA A 1044 20.37 -7.40 -26.36
N LEU A 1045 21.16 -7.56 -27.43
CA LEU A 1045 21.16 -8.79 -28.25
C LEU A 1045 21.70 -10.00 -27.46
N ALA A 1046 22.70 -9.82 -26.60
CA ALA A 1046 23.23 -10.88 -25.74
C ALA A 1046 22.22 -11.34 -24.68
N ALA A 1047 21.52 -10.39 -24.04
CA ALA A 1047 20.42 -10.70 -23.12
C ALA A 1047 19.25 -11.41 -23.85
N GLY A 1048 18.94 -11.00 -25.09
CA GLY A 1048 17.99 -11.70 -25.95
C GLY A 1048 18.40 -13.13 -26.28
N LEU A 1049 19.68 -13.37 -26.61
CA LEU A 1049 20.19 -14.72 -26.89
C LEU A 1049 20.14 -15.62 -25.64
N ALA A 1050 20.47 -15.08 -24.46
CA ALA A 1050 20.34 -15.78 -23.19
C ALA A 1050 18.89 -16.20 -22.91
N ALA A 1051 17.92 -15.31 -23.16
CA ALA A 1051 16.50 -15.63 -23.04
C ALA A 1051 16.07 -16.71 -24.05
N MET A 1052 16.51 -16.62 -25.31
CA MET A 1052 16.21 -17.62 -26.35
C MET A 1052 16.74 -19.01 -26.00
N ILE A 1053 18.00 -19.12 -25.55
CA ILE A 1053 18.59 -20.39 -25.09
C ILE A 1053 17.78 -20.94 -23.91
N THR A 1054 17.41 -20.09 -22.95
CA THR A 1054 16.58 -20.49 -21.80
C THR A 1054 15.22 -21.05 -22.26
N TYR A 1055 14.56 -20.44 -23.26
CA TYR A 1055 13.33 -20.98 -23.84
C TYR A 1055 13.51 -22.30 -24.59
N CYS A 1056 14.64 -22.53 -25.26
CA CYS A 1056 14.96 -23.80 -25.91
C CYS A 1056 15.05 -24.95 -24.87
N PHE A 1057 15.73 -24.70 -23.74
CA PHE A 1057 15.79 -25.66 -22.62
C PHE A 1057 14.41 -25.86 -21.97
N LYS A 1058 13.62 -24.80 -21.80
CA LYS A 1058 12.26 -24.90 -21.21
C LYS A 1058 11.29 -25.67 -22.10
N ALA A 1059 11.32 -25.49 -23.42
CA ALA A 1059 10.54 -26.29 -24.37
C ALA A 1059 10.93 -27.78 -24.30
N SER A 1060 12.23 -28.06 -24.31
CA SER A 1060 12.79 -29.42 -24.20
C SER A 1060 12.35 -30.10 -22.89
N ALA A 1061 12.47 -29.41 -21.75
CA ALA A 1061 12.06 -29.92 -20.45
C ALA A 1061 10.54 -30.12 -20.36
N LEU A 1062 9.75 -29.18 -20.89
CA LEU A 1062 8.28 -29.24 -20.89
C LEU A 1062 7.77 -30.44 -21.69
N ALA A 1063 8.31 -30.65 -22.90
CA ALA A 1063 8.03 -31.83 -23.72
C ALA A 1063 8.43 -33.14 -23.02
N THR A 1064 9.60 -33.18 -22.38
CA THR A 1064 10.09 -34.36 -21.65
C THR A 1064 9.17 -34.73 -20.48
N VAL A 1065 8.69 -33.76 -19.71
CA VAL A 1065 7.70 -33.99 -18.64
C VAL A 1065 6.37 -34.46 -19.23
N MET A 1066 5.87 -33.78 -20.28
CA MET A 1066 4.61 -34.13 -20.93
C MET A 1066 4.56 -35.55 -21.51
N ALA A 1067 5.68 -36.04 -22.05
CA ALA A 1067 5.81 -37.38 -22.62
C ALA A 1067 5.79 -38.48 -21.54
N ARG A 1068 6.54 -38.30 -20.44
CA ARG A 1068 6.50 -39.22 -19.28
C ARG A 1068 5.09 -39.34 -18.68
N THR A 1069 4.32 -38.25 -18.64
CA THR A 1069 2.92 -38.28 -18.18
C THR A 1069 2.01 -39.11 -19.10
N GLN A 1070 2.33 -39.23 -20.40
CA GLN A 1070 1.55 -40.02 -21.35
C GLN A 1070 1.97 -41.49 -21.43
N GLN A 1071 3.26 -41.79 -21.32
CA GLN A 1071 3.81 -43.14 -21.56
C GLN A 1071 4.24 -43.87 -20.27
N GLY A 1072 4.05 -43.25 -19.10
CA GLY A 1072 4.37 -43.82 -17.79
C GLY A 1072 5.72 -43.38 -17.23
N LYS A 1073 5.91 -43.55 -15.92
CA LYS A 1073 7.12 -43.06 -15.21
C LYS A 1073 8.41 -43.78 -15.62
N ASP A 1074 8.29 -44.98 -16.18
CA ASP A 1074 9.40 -45.78 -16.71
C ASP A 1074 9.74 -45.47 -18.18
N TYR A 1075 9.02 -44.53 -18.83
CA TYR A 1075 9.32 -44.12 -20.20
C TYR A 1075 10.58 -43.25 -20.27
N MET A 1076 11.68 -43.90 -20.65
CA MET A 1076 12.93 -43.24 -21.05
C MET A 1076 12.75 -42.61 -22.44
N ALA A 1077 12.52 -41.30 -22.48
CA ALA A 1077 12.40 -40.51 -23.70
C ALA A 1077 13.78 -40.38 -24.41
N GLY A 1078 14.18 -41.45 -25.10
CA GLY A 1078 15.51 -41.56 -25.71
C GLY A 1078 16.64 -41.47 -24.67
N PRO A 1079 17.87 -41.09 -25.09
CA PRO A 1079 18.99 -40.85 -24.18
C PRO A 1079 18.90 -39.46 -23.51
N GLU A 1080 17.80 -39.23 -22.77
CA GLU A 1080 17.41 -38.00 -22.03
C GLU A 1080 18.21 -36.76 -22.41
N LEU A 1081 17.85 -36.13 -23.53
CA LEU A 1081 18.72 -35.12 -24.13
C LEU A 1081 18.81 -33.81 -23.33
N VAL A 1082 17.75 -33.47 -22.59
CA VAL A 1082 17.66 -32.33 -21.67
C VAL A 1082 16.83 -32.76 -20.45
N LYS A 1083 17.33 -32.51 -19.24
CA LYS A 1083 16.62 -32.76 -17.99
C LYS A 1083 15.97 -31.48 -17.48
N LYS A 1084 14.90 -31.60 -16.68
CA LYS A 1084 14.24 -30.43 -16.04
C LYS A 1084 15.24 -29.49 -15.36
N GLY A 1085 16.15 -30.03 -14.55
CA GLY A 1085 17.15 -29.24 -13.84
C GLY A 1085 18.21 -28.59 -14.74
N ASP A 1086 18.29 -28.95 -16.03
CA ASP A 1086 19.18 -28.26 -16.97
C ASP A 1086 18.64 -26.86 -17.35
N VAL A 1087 17.34 -26.60 -17.13
CA VAL A 1087 16.75 -25.24 -17.20
C VAL A 1087 17.33 -24.34 -16.10
N ASP A 1088 17.45 -24.87 -14.88
CA ASP A 1088 18.00 -24.12 -13.75
C ASP A 1088 19.53 -23.97 -13.91
N ARG A 1089 20.21 -24.99 -14.44
CA ARG A 1089 21.66 -24.97 -14.72
C ARG A 1089 22.05 -24.02 -15.85
N ILE A 1090 21.30 -23.96 -16.95
CA ILE A 1090 21.63 -23.03 -18.07
C ILE A 1090 21.40 -21.56 -17.68
N ALA A 1091 20.66 -21.30 -16.60
CA ALA A 1091 20.54 -19.99 -15.98
C ALA A 1091 21.72 -19.62 -15.04
N GLU A 1092 22.69 -20.52 -14.82
CA GLU A 1092 23.91 -20.19 -14.06
C GLU A 1092 24.96 -19.52 -14.97
N HIS A 1093 25.56 -18.42 -14.50
CA HIS A 1093 26.55 -17.60 -15.24
C HIS A 1093 27.61 -18.44 -15.97
N ASP A 1094 28.32 -19.31 -15.26
CA ASP A 1094 29.45 -20.08 -15.84
C ASP A 1094 28.99 -21.10 -16.89
N VAL A 1095 27.79 -21.66 -16.71
CA VAL A 1095 27.20 -22.62 -17.65
C VAL A 1095 26.77 -21.91 -18.92
N LEU A 1096 26.12 -20.74 -18.81
CA LEU A 1096 25.75 -19.93 -19.96
C LEU A 1096 26.97 -19.36 -20.70
N LYS A 1097 28.02 -18.95 -19.97
CA LYS A 1097 29.30 -18.47 -20.53
C LYS A 1097 30.02 -19.57 -21.31
N LYS A 1098 29.94 -20.83 -20.84
CA LYS A 1098 30.35 -22.01 -21.61
C LYS A 1098 29.45 -22.26 -22.83
N ALA A 1099 28.13 -22.16 -22.68
CA ALA A 1099 27.18 -22.36 -23.79
C ALA A 1099 27.38 -21.36 -24.93
N PHE A 1100 27.55 -20.07 -24.61
CA PHE A 1100 27.93 -19.02 -25.58
C PHE A 1100 29.22 -19.41 -26.32
N SER A 1101 30.24 -19.85 -25.59
CA SER A 1101 31.52 -20.32 -26.14
C SER A 1101 31.45 -21.61 -26.99
N ARG A 1102 30.32 -22.34 -26.94
CA ARG A 1102 30.07 -23.60 -27.67
C ARG A 1102 29.30 -23.44 -28.98
N ILE A 1103 28.72 -22.25 -29.21
CA ILE A 1103 28.04 -21.91 -30.45
C ILE A 1103 29.05 -21.98 -31.61
N GLY A 1104 30.08 -21.15 -31.55
CA GLY A 1104 31.24 -21.14 -32.45
C GLY A 1104 32.20 -20.00 -32.07
N LYS A 1105 33.22 -19.72 -32.89
CA LYS A 1105 34.19 -18.64 -32.66
C LYS A 1105 34.69 -18.05 -33.99
N VAL A 1106 34.75 -16.72 -34.06
CA VAL A 1106 35.33 -15.96 -35.20
C VAL A 1106 36.43 -15.02 -34.70
N GLY A 1107 37.48 -14.82 -35.52
CA GLY A 1107 38.52 -13.81 -35.28
C GLY A 1107 39.26 -13.98 -33.95
N SER A 1108 39.12 -13.00 -33.04
CA SER A 1108 39.70 -13.05 -31.68
C SER A 1108 39.07 -14.11 -30.77
N GLY A 1109 37.99 -14.77 -31.21
CA GLY A 1109 37.26 -15.79 -30.46
C GLY A 1109 36.24 -15.26 -29.45
N GLN A 1110 35.98 -13.94 -29.46
CA GLN A 1110 34.95 -13.28 -28.64
C GLN A 1110 33.62 -13.08 -29.38
N PHE A 1111 33.62 -13.07 -30.73
CA PHE A 1111 32.38 -12.96 -31.50
C PHE A 1111 31.65 -14.30 -31.58
N ILE A 1112 30.32 -14.26 -31.47
CA ILE A 1112 29.45 -15.45 -31.43
C ILE A 1112 28.74 -15.67 -32.80
N PRO A 1113 29.23 -16.58 -33.66
CA PRO A 1113 28.60 -16.93 -34.93
C PRO A 1113 27.36 -17.80 -34.73
N VAL A 1114 26.21 -17.17 -34.46
CA VAL A 1114 24.92 -17.87 -34.24
C VAL A 1114 24.53 -18.81 -35.40
N TRP A 1115 24.93 -18.48 -36.62
CA TRP A 1115 24.68 -19.28 -37.82
C TRP A 1115 25.28 -20.69 -37.76
N ASP A 1116 26.34 -20.93 -36.98
CA ASP A 1116 26.96 -22.26 -36.84
C ASP A 1116 26.03 -23.29 -36.17
N ARG A 1117 25.04 -22.84 -35.36
CA ARG A 1117 24.11 -23.70 -34.62
C ARG A 1117 22.64 -23.41 -34.90
N PHE A 1118 22.24 -22.14 -34.80
CA PHE A 1118 20.86 -21.70 -34.97
C PHE A 1118 20.46 -21.70 -36.46
N GLY A 1119 21.40 -21.50 -37.37
CA GLY A 1119 21.16 -21.57 -38.82
C GLY A 1119 20.66 -22.94 -39.28
N PRO A 1120 21.40 -24.04 -39.03
CA PRO A 1120 20.94 -25.41 -39.29
C PRO A 1120 19.62 -25.76 -38.60
N ALA A 1121 19.47 -25.39 -37.33
CA ALA A 1121 18.24 -25.67 -36.57
C ALA A 1121 17.03 -24.94 -37.18
N SER A 1122 17.17 -23.66 -37.54
CA SER A 1122 16.11 -22.86 -38.16
C SER A 1122 15.58 -23.50 -39.44
N ARG A 1123 16.48 -23.96 -40.34
CA ARG A 1123 16.09 -24.66 -41.58
C ARG A 1123 15.30 -25.95 -41.31
N TYR A 1124 15.69 -26.71 -40.28
CA TYR A 1124 14.99 -27.94 -39.89
C TYR A 1124 13.59 -27.65 -39.29
N LEU A 1125 13.43 -26.54 -38.58
CA LEU A 1125 12.14 -26.08 -38.07
C LEU A 1125 11.24 -25.51 -39.18
N GLU A 1126 11.81 -24.94 -40.24
CA GLU A 1126 11.11 -24.44 -41.43
C GLU A 1126 10.44 -25.56 -42.25
N GLU A 1127 11.03 -26.76 -42.27
CA GLU A 1127 10.52 -27.91 -43.04
C GLU A 1127 9.06 -28.26 -42.70
N ALA A 1128 8.16 -28.12 -43.68
CA ALA A 1128 6.73 -28.37 -43.52
C ALA A 1128 6.37 -29.86 -43.33
N ASN A 1129 7.26 -30.78 -43.72
CA ASN A 1129 7.06 -32.23 -43.63
C ASN A 1129 7.47 -32.82 -42.27
N LYS A 1130 8.02 -32.02 -41.36
CA LYS A 1130 8.48 -32.43 -40.02
C LYS A 1130 7.35 -32.28 -39.01
N SER A 1131 7.14 -33.30 -38.18
CA SER A 1131 6.19 -33.24 -37.06
C SER A 1131 6.66 -32.27 -35.97
N ASP A 1132 5.76 -31.88 -35.06
CA ASP A 1132 6.16 -31.07 -33.90
C ASP A 1132 7.08 -31.86 -32.94
N GLU A 1133 7.04 -33.21 -32.97
CA GLU A 1133 7.97 -34.08 -32.23
C GLU A 1133 9.39 -34.06 -32.85
N ASP A 1134 9.52 -34.18 -34.17
CA ASP A 1134 10.80 -34.00 -34.89
C ASP A 1134 11.43 -32.63 -34.55
N LYS A 1135 10.59 -31.58 -34.50
CA LYS A 1135 11.02 -30.20 -34.24
C LYS A 1135 11.48 -30.03 -32.79
N LEU A 1136 10.81 -30.67 -31.83
CA LEU A 1136 11.27 -30.74 -30.44
C LEU A 1136 12.57 -31.52 -30.30
N GLU A 1137 12.76 -32.64 -31.00
CA GLU A 1137 14.02 -33.39 -30.99
C GLU A 1137 15.19 -32.55 -31.54
N CYS A 1138 14.96 -31.73 -32.58
CA CYS A 1138 15.95 -30.78 -33.08
C CYS A 1138 16.39 -29.77 -31.98
N ILE A 1139 15.44 -29.21 -31.23
CA ILE A 1139 15.73 -28.30 -30.11
C ILE A 1139 16.44 -29.02 -28.95
N MET A 1140 16.05 -30.25 -28.63
CA MET A 1140 16.73 -31.07 -27.61
C MET A 1140 18.20 -31.35 -27.99
N ASN A 1141 18.45 -31.67 -29.27
CA ASN A 1141 19.80 -31.85 -29.79
C ASN A 1141 20.61 -30.54 -29.72
N LEU A 1142 20.03 -29.40 -30.11
CA LEU A 1142 20.65 -28.08 -29.95
C LEU A 1142 21.04 -27.81 -28.49
N CYS A 1143 20.12 -27.99 -27.55
CA CYS A 1143 20.36 -27.82 -26.11
C CYS A 1143 21.47 -28.75 -25.60
N SER A 1144 21.50 -30.01 -26.03
CA SER A 1144 22.50 -30.99 -25.61
C SER A 1144 23.95 -30.62 -26.00
N ASN A 1145 24.13 -29.86 -27.08
CA ASN A 1145 25.45 -29.36 -27.50
C ASN A 1145 25.91 -28.16 -26.66
N LEU A 1146 24.97 -27.38 -26.13
CA LEU A 1146 25.25 -26.14 -25.39
C LEU A 1146 25.66 -26.39 -23.93
N ILE A 1147 25.24 -27.49 -23.31
CA ILE A 1147 25.52 -27.81 -21.89
C ILE A 1147 26.56 -28.93 -21.70
N GLU A 1148 27.15 -29.00 -20.51
CA GLU A 1148 27.99 -30.12 -20.06
C GLU A 1148 27.16 -31.10 -19.23
N ARG A 1149 27.31 -32.40 -19.50
CA ARG A 1149 26.69 -33.51 -18.75
C ARG A 1149 27.73 -34.23 -17.90
#